data_AF-A0A1E9HIA5-F1
#
_entry.id   AF-A0A1E9HIA5-F1
#
_cell.length_a   1.000
_cell.length_b   1.000
_cell.length_c   1.000
_cell.angle_alpha   90.00
_cell.angle_beta   90.00
_cell.angle_gamma   90.00
#
_symmetry.space_group_name_H-M   'P 1'
#
loop_
_entity.id
_entity.type
_entity.pdbx_description
1 polymer ?
#
loop_
_entity_poly.entity_id
_entity_poly.type
_entity_poly.pdbx_seq_one_letter_code
_entity_poly.pdbx_strand_id
1 'polypeptide(L)'
;MSAADIRIAAINDITMQPPENPCAVDGLLISRVDNGVLIVGGPKPVFLTGEFARSRLIPLLDQLDGQRDSADLSQATGLTIPELSSALALLHAKRLLQWGPTFTGSEAPETAAALSSRLANSRYFKNPAEAMAHATRNPVRIMGDDPAIDCSALSEQMSLLGINLADREEDLGPRSLTLILGATVPQEALESDTAGAVIHAYTLQGHLVVSSLLRDDLPCHSCFEYAIAEYRDSELYDSSGAQWSADSAYAGRLATSALAGNIASIVLRTAQIKLIRRALVVRLHDGEEFAVQVYSQPSCSTCGIGEAFSDDSVLMYEDQIAFPPADLLDPATHLAHYQPANVELQKPVTAWDSQQFSIGPGDVDDENVLRLLQTLHKTFGFKTDAGNGQYQRYAATGGNLGSPQCDVLVGKGAPGVPPGHYRYDGVNQRLVSFSESVLEIPDGAVQVVLSAGMSRMASKYGTSALRLVHLDAGVTRCHLIAAAIGEGLRPRLHLRSDSEELQRQINRPRMSDPVTCSITFDLVQGHDSDDAGRYPESVAGSRPSRRVQEGVGSELRTNSKGTLKTFLGFADSNADLAASRTIGSSFANLHEGITGRVSHRAWDDRPVSLDTVQQVAARIVTVLADVSSGLFGVTTDFSIVGQNIEGLSPRSWNIGPGGELDPLTTLEEKPLSHAVIQPEYVLAPVLAVATVRMADIARTGKPRAYLDALMDAGTGLYAGWLEMRRIGLEGGVFAGILPDKSVPKLLQGTLWDRRPVLALAMGHPLKDQPLDVPEVH
;
A
#
# COMPACT_ATOMS: atom_id res chain seq x y z
N MET A 1 -11.09 -20.48 1.63
CA MET A 1 -11.73 -19.89 0.44
C MET A 1 -12.01 -21.01 -0.54
N SER A 2 -13.24 -21.11 -1.03
CA SER A 2 -13.64 -22.13 -2.01
C SER A 2 -13.18 -21.74 -3.42
N ALA A 3 -13.19 -22.69 -4.36
CA ALA A 3 -12.90 -22.41 -5.77
C ALA A 3 -13.93 -21.43 -6.39
N ALA A 4 -15.18 -21.46 -5.93
CA ALA A 4 -16.23 -20.56 -6.39
C ALA A 4 -15.98 -19.10 -5.96
N ASP A 5 -15.51 -18.88 -4.72
CA ASP A 5 -15.16 -17.54 -4.22
C ASP A 5 -14.00 -16.95 -5.04
N ILE A 6 -13.00 -17.78 -5.37
CA ILE A 6 -11.85 -17.37 -6.18
C ILE A 6 -12.29 -17.04 -7.61
N ARG A 7 -13.23 -17.79 -8.18
CA ARG A 7 -13.81 -17.49 -9.50
C ARG A 7 -14.47 -16.11 -9.52
N ILE A 8 -15.27 -15.79 -8.49
CA ILE A 8 -15.90 -14.46 -8.38
C ILE A 8 -14.84 -13.36 -8.29
N ALA A 9 -13.75 -13.58 -7.55
CA ALA A 9 -12.63 -12.64 -7.53
C ALA A 9 -11.97 -12.50 -8.91
N ALA A 10 -11.72 -13.60 -9.62
CA ALA A 10 -11.11 -13.60 -10.95
C ALA A 10 -11.95 -12.90 -12.03
N ILE A 11 -13.28 -12.89 -11.90
CA ILE A 11 -14.16 -12.13 -12.80
C ILE A 11 -13.97 -10.61 -12.63
N ASN A 12 -13.66 -10.17 -11.41
CA ASN A 12 -13.63 -8.75 -11.05
C ASN A 12 -12.21 -8.16 -10.91
N ASP A 13 -11.18 -8.99 -11.05
CA ASP A 13 -9.77 -8.61 -10.90
C ASP A 13 -8.96 -9.24 -12.03
N ILE A 14 -8.41 -8.40 -12.90
CA ILE A 14 -7.74 -8.85 -14.13
C ILE A 14 -6.50 -9.69 -13.82
N THR A 15 -5.83 -9.40 -12.71
CA THR A 15 -4.61 -10.12 -12.30
C THR A 15 -4.91 -11.54 -11.78
N MET A 16 -6.19 -11.84 -11.53
CA MET A 16 -6.66 -13.15 -11.08
C MET A 16 -7.21 -14.00 -12.22
N GLN A 17 -7.43 -13.42 -13.42
CA GLN A 17 -7.90 -14.16 -14.58
C GLN A 17 -6.89 -15.25 -14.97
N PRO A 18 -7.34 -16.50 -15.16
CA PRO A 18 -6.46 -17.56 -15.62
C PRO A 18 -6.02 -17.30 -17.07
N PRO A 19 -4.89 -17.89 -17.51
CA PRO A 19 -4.46 -17.84 -18.91
C PRO A 19 -5.54 -18.37 -19.87
N GLU A 20 -5.67 -17.76 -21.05
CA GLU A 20 -6.57 -18.24 -22.12
C GLU A 20 -6.22 -19.67 -22.55
N ASN A 21 -4.92 -19.92 -22.73
CA ASN A 21 -4.34 -21.22 -23.06
C ASN A 21 -3.49 -21.69 -21.86
N PRO A 22 -4.11 -22.25 -20.81
CA PRO A 22 -3.41 -22.56 -19.58
C PRO A 22 -2.46 -23.75 -19.73
N CYS A 23 -1.25 -23.57 -19.24
CA CYS A 23 -0.22 -24.59 -19.14
C CYS A 23 0.10 -24.83 -17.66
N ALA A 24 0.25 -26.08 -17.23
CA ALA A 24 0.79 -26.38 -15.92
C ALA A 24 2.25 -25.90 -15.84
N VAL A 25 2.66 -25.38 -14.68
CA VAL A 25 4.06 -25.05 -14.45
C VAL A 25 4.91 -26.32 -14.55
N ASP A 26 6.04 -26.25 -15.26
CA ASP A 26 6.95 -27.38 -15.42
C ASP A 26 7.75 -27.62 -14.13
N GLY A 27 8.19 -28.87 -13.92
CA GLY A 27 8.96 -29.24 -12.72
C GLY A 27 8.12 -29.42 -11.44
N LEU A 28 6.79 -29.37 -11.54
CA LEU A 28 5.90 -29.69 -10.43
C LEU A 28 5.90 -31.20 -10.14
N LEU A 29 6.02 -31.54 -8.86
CA LEU A 29 5.89 -32.89 -8.34
C LEU A 29 4.48 -33.06 -7.75
N ILE A 30 3.67 -33.88 -8.40
CA ILE A 30 2.25 -34.10 -8.07
C ILE A 30 2.09 -35.48 -7.46
N SER A 31 1.52 -35.56 -6.26
CA SER A 31 1.31 -36.83 -5.54
C SER A 31 -0.11 -36.94 -4.99
N ARG A 32 -0.74 -38.11 -5.17
CA ARG A 32 -2.03 -38.44 -4.54
C ARG A 32 -1.81 -38.79 -3.07
N VAL A 33 -2.66 -38.27 -2.21
CA VAL A 33 -2.71 -38.62 -0.78
C VAL A 33 -4.16 -38.92 -0.38
N ASP A 34 -4.37 -39.60 0.74
CA ASP A 34 -5.68 -40.19 1.13
C ASP A 34 -6.87 -39.23 1.00
N ASN A 35 -6.66 -37.94 1.25
CA ASN A 35 -7.71 -36.92 1.25
C ASN A 35 -7.62 -35.89 0.11
N GLY A 36 -6.70 -36.05 -0.87
CA GLY A 36 -6.51 -35.06 -1.93
C GLY A 36 -5.22 -35.21 -2.74
N VAL A 37 -4.66 -34.08 -3.18
CA VAL A 37 -3.44 -34.02 -3.99
C VAL A 37 -2.46 -33.02 -3.39
N LEU A 38 -1.22 -33.45 -3.21
CA LEU A 38 -0.08 -32.63 -2.80
C LEU A 38 0.73 -32.25 -4.05
N ILE A 39 0.98 -30.95 -4.22
CA ILE A 39 1.76 -30.40 -5.33
C ILE A 39 2.96 -29.65 -4.72
N VAL A 40 4.16 -30.02 -5.15
CA VAL A 40 5.45 -29.44 -4.71
C VAL A 40 6.24 -28.96 -5.93
N GLY A 41 7.18 -28.04 -5.76
CA GLY A 41 7.98 -27.46 -6.85
C GLY A 41 7.68 -25.98 -7.05
N GLY A 42 6.41 -25.59 -6.96
CA GLY A 42 6.01 -24.19 -6.98
C GLY A 42 6.47 -23.40 -5.73
N PRO A 43 6.11 -22.10 -5.64
CA PRO A 43 6.58 -21.18 -4.59
C PRO A 43 6.38 -21.68 -3.16
N LYS A 44 5.29 -22.44 -2.94
CA LYS A 44 4.97 -23.11 -1.69
C LYS A 44 4.31 -24.45 -2.01
N PRO A 45 4.49 -25.48 -1.17
CA PRO A 45 3.71 -26.71 -1.27
C PRO A 45 2.20 -26.40 -1.19
N VAL A 46 1.42 -26.99 -2.09
CA VAL A 46 -0.03 -26.82 -2.15
C VAL A 46 -0.70 -28.15 -1.89
N PHE A 47 -1.55 -28.20 -0.88
CA PHE A 47 -2.40 -29.35 -0.61
C PHE A 47 -3.86 -29.01 -0.95
N LEU A 48 -4.41 -29.71 -1.94
CA LEU A 48 -5.79 -29.54 -2.40
C LEU A 48 -6.62 -30.76 -1.98
N THR A 49 -7.75 -30.53 -1.32
CA THR A 49 -8.61 -31.57 -0.75
C THR A 49 -10.00 -31.58 -1.39
N GLY A 50 -10.76 -32.65 -1.13
CA GLY A 50 -12.15 -32.81 -1.59
C GLY A 50 -12.27 -33.67 -2.84
N GLU A 51 -13.51 -33.93 -3.24
CA GLU A 51 -13.82 -34.91 -4.30
C GLU A 51 -13.18 -34.55 -5.65
N PHE A 52 -13.28 -33.27 -6.04
CA PHE A 52 -12.64 -32.78 -7.27
C PHE A 52 -11.12 -33.04 -7.28
N ALA A 53 -10.44 -32.78 -6.16
CA ALA A 53 -9.00 -33.01 -6.04
C ALA A 53 -8.67 -34.51 -6.19
N ARG A 54 -9.48 -35.40 -5.61
CA ARG A 54 -9.25 -36.86 -5.63
C ARG A 54 -9.44 -37.47 -7.02
N SER A 55 -10.48 -37.07 -7.74
CA SER A 55 -10.92 -37.78 -8.95
C SER A 55 -10.71 -37.01 -10.25
N ARG A 56 -10.67 -35.66 -10.24
CA ARG A 56 -10.69 -34.84 -11.46
C ARG A 56 -9.47 -33.94 -11.66
N LEU A 57 -8.74 -33.58 -10.60
CA LEU A 57 -7.64 -32.62 -10.69
C LEU A 57 -6.44 -33.13 -11.51
N ILE A 58 -5.97 -34.35 -11.27
CA ILE A 58 -4.82 -34.90 -12.03
C ILE A 58 -5.16 -35.04 -13.52
N PRO A 59 -6.31 -35.63 -13.91
CA PRO A 59 -6.73 -35.65 -15.31
C PRO A 59 -6.82 -34.25 -15.94
N LEU A 60 -7.23 -33.22 -15.18
CA LEU A 60 -7.20 -31.85 -15.66
C LEU A 60 -5.76 -31.37 -15.89
N LEU A 61 -4.86 -31.53 -14.91
CA LEU A 61 -3.45 -31.12 -15.02
C LEU A 61 -2.76 -31.77 -16.23
N ASP A 62 -3.06 -33.03 -16.54
CA ASP A 62 -2.52 -33.75 -17.70
C ASP A 62 -2.96 -33.14 -19.05
N GLN A 63 -4.02 -32.33 -19.07
CA GLN A 63 -4.52 -31.63 -20.27
C GLN A 63 -4.06 -30.17 -20.38
N LEU A 64 -3.45 -29.61 -19.33
CA LEU A 64 -2.96 -28.23 -19.28
C LEU A 64 -1.58 -28.11 -19.92
N ASP A 65 -1.53 -28.29 -21.24
CA ASP A 65 -0.30 -28.24 -22.05
C ASP A 65 -0.07 -26.89 -22.73
N GLY A 66 -0.94 -25.91 -22.51
CA GLY A 66 -0.86 -24.59 -23.11
C GLY A 66 -1.30 -24.53 -24.59
N GLN A 67 -1.87 -25.59 -25.15
CA GLN A 67 -2.37 -25.62 -26.53
C GLN A 67 -3.90 -25.51 -26.62
N ARG A 68 -4.61 -25.77 -25.51
CA ARG A 68 -6.08 -25.83 -25.45
C ARG A 68 -6.64 -24.61 -24.75
N ASP A 69 -7.76 -24.08 -25.27
CA ASP A 69 -8.55 -23.06 -24.59
C ASP A 69 -9.56 -23.69 -23.61
N SER A 70 -10.39 -22.84 -22.98
CA SER A 70 -11.42 -23.32 -22.04
C SER A 70 -12.49 -24.22 -22.68
N ALA A 71 -12.82 -24.03 -23.96
CA ALA A 71 -13.80 -24.86 -24.65
C ALA A 71 -13.21 -26.25 -24.97
N ASP A 72 -11.98 -26.30 -25.47
CA ASP A 72 -11.24 -27.53 -25.74
C ASP A 72 -11.06 -28.36 -24.46
N LEU A 73 -10.67 -27.71 -23.35
CA LEU A 73 -10.48 -28.35 -22.06
C LEU A 73 -11.79 -28.91 -21.49
N SER A 74 -12.91 -28.19 -21.65
CA SER A 74 -14.23 -28.67 -21.23
C SER A 74 -14.60 -29.97 -21.97
N GLN A 75 -14.37 -30.01 -23.29
CA GLN A 75 -14.61 -31.19 -24.10
C GLN A 75 -13.67 -32.36 -23.71
N ALA A 76 -12.38 -32.10 -23.50
CA ALA A 76 -11.39 -33.13 -23.18
C ALA A 76 -11.57 -33.74 -21.79
N THR A 77 -11.98 -32.94 -20.80
CA THR A 77 -12.07 -33.35 -19.39
C THR A 77 -13.49 -33.72 -18.94
N GLY A 78 -14.50 -33.40 -19.75
CA GLY A 78 -15.92 -33.55 -19.41
C GLY A 78 -16.34 -32.68 -18.22
N LEU A 79 -15.62 -31.59 -17.94
CA LEU A 79 -16.00 -30.59 -16.94
C LEU A 79 -16.88 -29.53 -17.57
N THR A 80 -17.87 -29.03 -16.82
CA THR A 80 -18.64 -27.87 -17.28
C THR A 80 -17.77 -26.60 -17.26
N ILE A 81 -18.09 -25.61 -18.11
CA ILE A 81 -17.36 -24.33 -18.13
C ILE A 81 -17.28 -23.66 -16.74
N PRO A 82 -18.35 -23.61 -15.92
CA PRO A 82 -18.27 -23.05 -14.57
C PRO A 82 -17.34 -23.82 -13.62
N GLU A 83 -17.28 -25.14 -13.70
CA GLU A 83 -16.37 -25.98 -12.91
C GLU A 83 -14.92 -25.78 -13.35
N LEU A 84 -14.67 -25.81 -14.65
CA LEU A 84 -13.35 -25.57 -15.24
C LEU A 84 -12.84 -24.17 -14.87
N SER A 85 -13.66 -23.13 -15.04
CA SER A 85 -13.32 -21.76 -14.66
C SER A 85 -12.95 -21.65 -13.17
N SER A 86 -13.69 -22.34 -12.28
CA SER A 86 -13.37 -22.36 -10.85
C SER A 86 -12.05 -23.08 -10.57
N ALA A 87 -11.77 -24.20 -11.25
CA ALA A 87 -10.54 -24.96 -11.11
C ALA A 87 -9.32 -24.17 -11.62
N LEU A 88 -9.42 -23.58 -12.81
CA LEU A 88 -8.35 -22.77 -13.41
C LEU A 88 -8.06 -21.53 -12.57
N ALA A 89 -9.08 -20.81 -12.08
CA ALA A 89 -8.89 -19.66 -11.21
C ALA A 89 -8.19 -20.06 -9.89
N LEU A 90 -8.54 -21.21 -9.29
CA LEU A 90 -7.86 -21.74 -8.10
C LEU A 90 -6.40 -22.08 -8.40
N LEU A 91 -6.11 -22.83 -9.47
CA LEU A 91 -4.74 -23.21 -9.85
C LEU A 91 -3.88 -22.00 -10.18
N HIS A 92 -4.44 -21.02 -10.90
CA HIS A 92 -3.80 -19.74 -11.17
C HIS A 92 -3.51 -18.95 -9.89
N ALA A 93 -4.48 -18.84 -8.98
CA ALA A 93 -4.28 -18.18 -7.68
C ALA A 93 -3.20 -18.88 -6.82
N LYS A 94 -3.04 -20.20 -6.98
CA LYS A 94 -1.99 -21.01 -6.36
C LYS A 94 -0.64 -20.99 -7.10
N ARG A 95 -0.55 -20.26 -8.21
CA ARG A 95 0.67 -20.11 -9.04
C ARG A 95 1.15 -21.46 -9.60
N LEU A 96 0.20 -22.28 -10.03
CA LEU A 96 0.45 -23.59 -10.65
C LEU A 96 0.20 -23.59 -12.16
N LEU A 97 -0.21 -22.44 -12.71
CA LEU A 97 -0.44 -22.24 -14.15
C LEU A 97 0.47 -21.14 -14.69
N GLN A 98 0.80 -21.26 -15.97
CA GLN A 98 1.48 -20.28 -16.82
C GLN A 98 0.77 -20.19 -18.18
N TRP A 99 1.10 -19.20 -19.00
CA TRP A 99 0.50 -19.02 -20.33
C TRP A 99 1.22 -19.89 -21.36
N GLY A 100 0.47 -20.68 -22.11
CA GLY A 100 0.98 -21.38 -23.28
C GLY A 100 1.11 -20.48 -24.51
N PRO A 101 1.90 -20.90 -25.52
CA PRO A 101 2.88 -21.99 -25.46
C PRO A 101 4.17 -21.55 -24.74
N THR A 102 4.84 -22.48 -24.05
CA THR A 102 5.97 -22.16 -23.16
C THR A 102 7.33 -22.22 -23.84
N PHE A 103 7.52 -23.12 -24.82
CA PHE A 103 8.76 -23.28 -25.60
C PHE A 103 8.51 -23.89 -26.98
N THR A 104 9.39 -23.59 -27.95
CA THR A 104 9.33 -24.11 -29.33
C THR A 104 10.37 -25.20 -29.65
N GLY A 105 11.16 -25.67 -28.67
CA GLY A 105 11.89 -26.94 -28.75
C GLY A 105 13.43 -26.91 -28.81
N SER A 106 14.12 -25.80 -28.52
CA SER A 106 15.60 -25.71 -28.57
C SER A 106 16.34 -25.79 -27.23
N GLU A 107 15.64 -25.81 -26.10
CA GLU A 107 16.25 -25.73 -24.76
C GLU A 107 16.30 -27.08 -24.03
N ALA A 108 17.27 -27.24 -23.12
CA ALA A 108 17.37 -28.42 -22.28
C ALA A 108 16.15 -28.51 -21.33
N PRO A 109 15.44 -29.66 -21.26
CA PRO A 109 14.20 -29.80 -20.48
C PRO A 109 14.32 -29.43 -18.99
N GLU A 110 15.48 -29.66 -18.38
CA GLU A 110 15.72 -29.37 -16.96
C GLU A 110 15.82 -27.86 -16.67
N THR A 111 16.46 -27.10 -17.56
CA THR A 111 16.58 -25.63 -17.45
C THR A 111 15.21 -24.97 -17.64
N ALA A 112 14.44 -25.45 -18.62
CA ALA A 112 13.06 -25.04 -18.87
C ALA A 112 12.16 -25.27 -17.65
N ALA A 113 12.24 -26.45 -17.04
CA ALA A 113 11.49 -26.78 -15.82
C ALA A 113 11.90 -25.93 -14.61
N ALA A 114 13.20 -25.75 -14.39
CA ALA A 114 13.71 -24.91 -13.31
C ALA A 114 13.29 -23.44 -13.46
N LEU A 115 13.34 -22.91 -14.68
CA LEU A 115 12.93 -21.54 -14.99
C LEU A 115 11.41 -21.36 -14.82
N SER A 116 10.59 -22.26 -15.38
CA SER A 116 9.13 -22.26 -15.23
C SER A 116 8.70 -22.24 -13.75
N SER A 117 9.25 -23.18 -12.97
CA SER A 117 8.98 -23.29 -11.53
C SER A 117 9.35 -22.03 -10.75
N ARG A 118 10.41 -21.32 -11.16
CA ARG A 118 10.85 -20.08 -10.52
C ARG A 118 10.05 -18.86 -10.97
N LEU A 119 9.70 -18.74 -12.25
CA LEU A 119 8.88 -17.64 -12.75
C LEU A 119 7.51 -17.57 -12.08
N ALA A 120 6.97 -18.70 -11.63
CA ALA A 120 5.78 -18.73 -10.79
C ALA A 120 5.89 -17.86 -9.51
N ASN A 121 7.11 -17.54 -9.04
CA ASN A 121 7.32 -16.65 -7.89
C ASN A 121 6.97 -15.18 -8.18
N SER A 122 7.25 -14.69 -9.40
CA SER A 122 7.02 -13.29 -9.81
C SER A 122 5.77 -13.13 -10.68
N ARG A 123 5.56 -14.05 -11.62
CA ARG A 123 4.62 -13.96 -12.76
C ARG A 123 4.77 -12.68 -13.58
N TYR A 124 5.97 -12.13 -13.61
CA TYR A 124 6.25 -10.98 -14.46
C TYR A 124 6.16 -11.37 -15.94
N PHE A 125 6.82 -12.47 -16.30
CA PHE A 125 6.70 -13.07 -17.62
C PHE A 125 5.58 -14.10 -17.63
N LYS A 126 4.87 -14.16 -18.76
CA LYS A 126 3.78 -15.09 -19.03
C LYS A 126 4.28 -16.54 -19.03
N ASN A 127 5.51 -16.75 -19.50
CA ASN A 127 6.16 -18.05 -19.55
C ASN A 127 7.69 -17.93 -19.69
N PRO A 128 8.42 -19.05 -19.60
CA PRO A 128 9.87 -19.06 -19.78
C PRO A 128 10.40 -18.53 -21.12
N ALA A 129 9.76 -18.82 -22.26
CA ALA A 129 10.21 -18.31 -23.56
C ALA A 129 10.21 -16.78 -23.62
N GLU A 130 9.22 -16.13 -23.01
CA GLU A 130 9.19 -14.67 -22.90
C GLU A 130 10.35 -14.13 -22.05
N ALA A 131 10.65 -14.79 -20.92
CA ALA A 131 11.78 -14.40 -20.06
C ALA A 131 13.13 -14.53 -20.80
N MET A 132 13.31 -15.61 -21.57
CA MET A 132 14.52 -15.84 -22.37
C MET A 132 14.63 -14.86 -23.54
N ALA A 133 13.52 -14.57 -24.22
CA ALA A 133 13.48 -13.55 -25.26
C ALA A 133 13.80 -12.16 -24.69
N HIS A 134 13.32 -11.85 -23.49
CA HIS A 134 13.66 -10.63 -22.78
C HIS A 134 15.16 -10.55 -22.46
N ALA A 135 15.75 -11.60 -21.88
CA ALA A 135 17.18 -11.65 -21.59
C ALA A 135 18.05 -11.57 -22.86
N THR A 136 17.57 -12.13 -23.97
CA THR A 136 18.25 -12.04 -25.28
C THR A 136 18.29 -10.61 -25.81
N ARG A 137 17.19 -9.85 -25.66
CA ARG A 137 17.06 -8.46 -26.12
C ARG A 137 17.71 -7.45 -25.17
N ASN A 138 17.99 -7.84 -23.93
CA ASN A 138 18.51 -6.98 -22.88
C ASN A 138 19.74 -7.65 -22.23
N PRO A 139 20.87 -7.72 -22.95
CA PRO A 139 22.08 -8.36 -22.43
C PRO A 139 22.64 -7.61 -21.21
N VAL A 140 23.46 -8.32 -20.42
CA VAL A 140 24.19 -7.78 -19.28
C VAL A 140 25.58 -7.33 -19.72
N ARG A 141 25.98 -6.12 -19.33
CA ARG A 141 27.36 -5.65 -19.52
C ARG A 141 28.13 -5.73 -18.21
N ILE A 142 29.34 -6.28 -18.25
CA ILE A 142 30.24 -6.34 -17.10
C ILE A 142 31.39 -5.36 -17.33
N MET A 143 31.66 -4.50 -16.35
CA MET A 143 32.72 -3.50 -16.39
C MET A 143 33.60 -3.61 -15.13
N GLY A 144 34.90 -3.37 -15.27
CA GLY A 144 35.84 -3.41 -14.15
C GLY A 144 36.23 -4.82 -13.71
N ASP A 145 36.98 -4.90 -12.62
CA ASP A 145 37.48 -6.12 -12.02
C ASP A 145 37.47 -6.04 -10.48
N ASP A 146 37.36 -7.19 -9.82
CA ASP A 146 37.50 -7.32 -8.37
C ASP A 146 38.39 -8.53 -8.06
N PRO A 147 39.34 -8.44 -7.11
CA PRO A 147 40.29 -9.51 -6.84
C PRO A 147 39.66 -10.86 -6.46
N ALA A 148 38.47 -10.83 -5.84
CA ALA A 148 37.80 -12.05 -5.40
C ALA A 148 36.72 -12.53 -6.37
N ILE A 149 36.22 -11.68 -7.27
CA ILE A 149 35.13 -12.05 -8.19
C ILE A 149 35.74 -12.58 -9.50
N ASP A 150 35.57 -13.88 -9.74
CA ASP A 150 35.99 -14.50 -11.01
C ASP A 150 35.01 -14.14 -12.14
N CYS A 151 35.39 -13.19 -12.99
CA CYS A 151 34.59 -12.73 -14.14
C CYS A 151 34.35 -13.84 -15.18
N SER A 152 35.29 -14.77 -15.35
CA SER A 152 35.13 -15.88 -16.30
C SER A 152 34.06 -16.85 -15.80
N ALA A 153 34.15 -17.23 -14.52
CA ALA A 153 33.14 -18.08 -13.89
C ALA A 153 31.77 -17.38 -13.81
N LEU A 154 31.73 -16.07 -13.56
CA LEU A 154 30.49 -15.29 -13.60
C LEU A 154 29.85 -15.34 -15.00
N SER A 155 30.65 -15.16 -16.05
CA SER A 155 30.19 -15.17 -17.44
C SER A 155 29.67 -16.54 -17.87
N GLU A 156 30.35 -17.61 -17.45
CA GLU A 156 29.91 -18.99 -17.66
C GLU A 156 28.57 -19.24 -16.97
N GLN A 157 28.41 -18.82 -15.71
CA GLN A 157 27.14 -18.96 -14.99
C GLN A 157 25.99 -18.18 -15.64
N MET A 158 26.23 -16.96 -16.14
CA MET A 158 25.21 -16.20 -16.88
C MET A 158 24.82 -16.92 -18.18
N SER A 159 25.79 -17.43 -18.92
CA SER A 159 25.56 -18.16 -20.17
C SER A 159 24.78 -19.45 -19.95
N LEU A 160 25.07 -20.19 -18.87
CA LEU A 160 24.33 -21.40 -18.48
C LEU A 160 22.86 -21.10 -18.14
N LEU A 161 22.56 -19.88 -17.69
CA LEU A 161 21.21 -19.41 -17.41
C LEU A 161 20.54 -18.76 -18.64
N GLY A 162 21.21 -18.74 -19.80
CA GLY A 162 20.69 -18.12 -21.02
C GLY A 162 20.69 -16.60 -21.01
N ILE A 163 21.49 -15.98 -20.13
CA ILE A 163 21.66 -14.53 -20.06
C ILE A 163 22.83 -14.15 -20.97
N ASN A 164 22.54 -13.34 -21.99
CA ASN A 164 23.55 -12.84 -22.92
C ASN A 164 24.40 -11.75 -22.28
N LEU A 165 25.68 -11.73 -22.63
CA LEU A 165 26.59 -10.66 -22.26
C LEU A 165 26.85 -9.72 -23.44
N ALA A 166 27.02 -8.44 -23.15
CA ALA A 166 27.41 -7.42 -24.11
C ALA A 166 28.74 -6.78 -23.70
N ASP A 167 29.64 -6.62 -24.67
CA ASP A 167 30.92 -5.94 -24.47
C ASP A 167 30.78 -4.42 -24.62
N ARG A 168 29.87 -3.98 -25.51
CA ARG A 168 29.67 -2.57 -25.89
C ARG A 168 28.33 -2.05 -25.40
N GLU A 169 28.31 -0.75 -25.14
CA GLU A 169 27.12 -0.02 -24.71
C GLU A 169 26.03 0.02 -25.79
N GLU A 170 26.44 0.07 -27.06
CA GLU A 170 25.53 0.10 -28.22
C GLU A 170 24.68 -1.16 -28.38
N ASP A 171 25.15 -2.27 -27.79
CA ASP A 171 24.46 -3.57 -27.82
C ASP A 171 23.43 -3.70 -26.69
N LEU A 172 23.33 -2.70 -25.82
CA LEU A 172 22.39 -2.68 -24.70
C LEU A 172 20.98 -2.31 -25.15
N GLY A 173 20.02 -3.07 -24.61
CA GLY A 173 18.61 -2.75 -24.73
C GLY A 173 18.16 -1.79 -23.62
N PRO A 174 16.95 -1.23 -23.74
CA PRO A 174 16.40 -0.27 -22.77
C PRO A 174 16.21 -0.85 -21.36
N ARG A 175 16.23 -2.17 -21.20
CA ARG A 175 16.15 -2.86 -19.90
C ARG A 175 17.40 -3.71 -19.60
N SER A 176 18.50 -3.45 -20.31
CA SER A 176 19.80 -4.05 -20.01
C SER A 176 20.30 -3.63 -18.64
N LEU A 177 21.16 -4.48 -18.07
CA LEU A 177 21.79 -4.26 -16.76
C LEU A 177 23.29 -4.09 -16.95
N THR A 178 23.85 -3.03 -16.37
CA THR A 178 25.31 -2.85 -16.29
C THR A 178 25.78 -3.25 -14.89
N LEU A 179 26.65 -4.25 -14.81
CA LEU A 179 27.33 -4.69 -13.60
C LEU A 179 28.74 -4.09 -13.57
N ILE A 180 29.02 -3.30 -12.55
CA ILE A 180 30.32 -2.66 -12.31
C ILE A 180 31.00 -3.40 -11.16
N LEU A 181 32.21 -3.87 -11.42
CA LEU A 181 33.05 -4.60 -10.48
C LEU A 181 34.22 -3.74 -10.00
N GLY A 182 34.54 -3.87 -8.72
CA GLY A 182 35.69 -3.22 -8.08
C GLY A 182 35.29 -2.04 -7.20
N ALA A 183 36.21 -1.57 -6.34
CA ALA A 183 35.90 -0.59 -5.30
C ALA A 183 35.60 0.83 -5.79
N THR A 184 35.75 1.10 -7.09
CA THR A 184 35.55 2.41 -7.70
C THR A 184 34.59 2.33 -8.86
N VAL A 185 33.64 3.26 -8.93
CA VAL A 185 32.69 3.35 -10.03
C VAL A 185 33.13 4.42 -11.02
N PRO A 186 33.30 4.09 -12.32
CA PRO A 186 33.49 5.10 -13.36
C PRO A 186 32.26 5.99 -13.48
N GLN A 187 32.45 7.32 -13.43
CA GLN A 187 31.34 8.29 -13.50
C GLN A 187 30.51 8.12 -14.78
N GLU A 188 31.17 7.84 -15.91
CA GLU A 188 30.54 7.56 -17.21
C GLU A 188 29.52 6.41 -17.14
N ALA A 189 29.75 5.42 -16.28
CA ALA A 189 28.85 4.27 -16.13
C ALA A 189 27.60 4.61 -15.28
N LEU A 190 27.65 5.66 -14.46
CA LEU A 190 26.50 6.18 -13.71
C LEU A 190 25.69 7.22 -14.51
N GLU A 191 26.31 7.86 -15.50
CA GLU A 191 25.72 8.90 -16.35
C GLU A 191 25.21 8.38 -17.69
N SER A 192 25.31 7.06 -17.96
CA SER A 192 24.87 6.46 -19.21
C SER A 192 23.34 6.53 -19.36
N ASP A 193 22.89 7.28 -20.36
CA ASP A 193 21.47 7.38 -20.76
C ASP A 193 20.95 6.12 -21.50
N THR A 194 21.83 5.17 -21.85
CA THR A 194 21.51 4.03 -22.72
C THR A 194 21.24 2.72 -21.97
N ALA A 195 21.67 2.60 -20.71
CA ALA A 195 21.51 1.41 -19.88
C ALA A 195 20.30 1.52 -18.93
N GLY A 196 19.45 0.49 -18.91
CA GLY A 196 18.21 0.49 -18.11
C GLY A 196 18.43 0.56 -16.59
N ALA A 197 19.44 -0.15 -16.06
CA ALA A 197 19.81 -0.12 -14.64
C ALA A 197 21.28 -0.48 -14.41
N VAL A 198 21.84 -0.06 -13.27
CA VAL A 198 23.22 -0.34 -12.87
C VAL A 198 23.27 -1.08 -11.53
N ILE A 199 24.21 -2.01 -11.39
CA ILE A 199 24.60 -2.64 -10.12
C ILE A 199 26.10 -2.46 -9.95
N HIS A 200 26.51 -2.00 -8.76
CA HIS A 200 27.90 -1.91 -8.34
C HIS A 200 28.18 -3.02 -7.32
N ALA A 201 29.22 -3.82 -7.55
CA ALA A 201 29.61 -4.90 -6.64
C ALA A 201 31.13 -4.94 -6.43
N TYR A 202 31.54 -5.16 -5.19
CA TYR A 202 32.95 -5.25 -4.83
C TYR A 202 33.13 -6.08 -3.57
N THR A 203 34.37 -6.55 -3.35
CA THR A 203 34.75 -7.20 -2.10
C THR A 203 35.60 -6.29 -1.22
N LEU A 204 35.30 -6.28 0.08
CA LEU A 204 36.01 -5.50 1.07
C LEU A 204 36.04 -6.24 2.41
N GLN A 205 37.24 -6.48 2.95
CA GLN A 205 37.44 -7.06 4.29
C GLN A 205 36.60 -8.33 4.56
N GLY A 206 36.57 -9.27 3.61
CA GLY A 206 35.83 -10.53 3.75
C GLY A 206 34.31 -10.43 3.50
N HIS A 207 33.84 -9.31 2.97
CA HIS A 207 32.44 -9.11 2.58
C HIS A 207 32.34 -8.92 1.06
N LEU A 208 31.32 -9.52 0.43
CA LEU A 208 30.82 -9.07 -0.86
C LEU A 208 29.76 -8.01 -0.61
N VAL A 209 29.94 -6.82 -1.17
CA VAL A 209 28.94 -5.74 -1.19
C VAL A 209 28.34 -5.68 -2.58
N VAL A 210 27.01 -5.69 -2.67
CA VAL A 210 26.25 -5.50 -3.90
C VAL A 210 25.31 -4.33 -3.68
N SER A 211 25.35 -3.33 -4.54
CA SER A 211 24.54 -2.13 -4.41
C SER A 211 23.04 -2.43 -4.55
N SER A 212 22.22 -1.45 -4.18
CA SER A 212 20.85 -1.40 -4.69
C SER A 212 20.84 -1.29 -6.21
N LEU A 213 19.71 -1.63 -6.83
CA LEU A 213 19.47 -1.36 -8.24
C LEU A 213 19.49 0.15 -8.45
N LEU A 214 20.52 0.63 -9.14
CA LEU A 214 20.73 2.04 -9.42
C LEU A 214 19.98 2.39 -10.69
N ARG A 215 18.99 3.25 -10.53
CA ARG A 215 18.13 3.77 -11.58
C ARG A 215 17.73 5.19 -11.22
N ASP A 216 17.30 5.90 -12.24
CA ASP A 216 16.78 7.25 -12.15
C ASP A 216 15.60 7.42 -11.17
N ASP A 217 14.76 6.41 -11.00
CA ASP A 217 13.57 6.38 -10.14
C ASP A 217 13.79 5.67 -8.80
N LEU A 218 15.04 5.35 -8.47
CA LEU A 218 15.49 4.73 -7.22
C LEU A 218 16.61 5.58 -6.58
N PRO A 219 16.99 5.30 -5.32
CA PRO A 219 18.10 5.98 -4.67
C PRO A 219 19.39 5.87 -5.50
N CYS A 220 20.09 6.99 -5.69
CA CYS A 220 21.30 7.03 -6.51
C CYS A 220 22.51 6.37 -5.83
N HIS A 221 23.62 6.25 -6.57
CA HIS A 221 24.87 5.67 -6.07
C HIS A 221 25.41 6.39 -4.82
N SER A 222 25.33 7.73 -4.75
CA SER A 222 25.78 8.47 -3.55
C SER A 222 24.96 8.13 -2.30
N CYS A 223 23.66 7.86 -2.45
CA CYS A 223 22.82 7.42 -1.35
C CYS A 223 23.18 5.99 -0.89
N PHE A 224 23.56 5.13 -1.84
CA PHE A 224 24.11 3.80 -1.53
C PHE A 224 25.43 3.88 -0.75
N GLU A 225 26.39 4.69 -1.21
CA GLU A 225 27.68 4.86 -0.52
C GLU A 225 27.50 5.37 0.91
N TYR A 226 26.58 6.32 1.10
CA TYR A 226 26.21 6.81 2.43
C TYR A 226 25.68 5.68 3.32
N ALA A 227 24.74 4.87 2.81
CA ALA A 227 24.16 3.76 3.58
C ALA A 227 25.20 2.68 3.94
N ILE A 228 26.13 2.38 3.04
CA ILE A 228 27.21 1.41 3.32
C ILE A 228 28.22 1.98 4.32
N ALA A 229 28.55 3.27 4.25
CA ALA A 229 29.40 3.92 5.25
C ALA A 229 28.79 3.81 6.65
N GLU A 230 27.48 4.11 6.79
CA GLU A 230 26.78 3.94 8.07
C GLU A 230 26.78 2.49 8.56
N TYR A 231 26.55 1.52 7.67
CA TYR A 231 26.60 0.11 8.03
C TYR A 231 27.98 -0.29 8.58
N ARG A 232 29.07 0.18 7.95
CA ARG A 232 30.44 -0.12 8.37
C ARG A 232 30.81 0.47 9.73
N ASP A 233 30.21 1.59 10.09
CA ASP A 233 30.40 2.24 11.39
C ASP A 233 29.49 1.64 12.48
N SER A 234 28.61 0.69 12.13
CA SER A 234 27.67 0.06 13.06
C SER A 234 28.24 -1.15 13.79
N GLU A 235 27.67 -1.50 14.95
CA GLU A 235 28.02 -2.70 15.71
C GLU A 235 27.72 -4.02 14.97
N LEU A 236 26.90 -3.97 13.92
CA LEU A 236 26.58 -5.13 13.09
C LEU A 236 27.74 -5.49 12.14
N TYR A 237 28.65 -4.55 11.90
CA TYR A 237 29.79 -4.78 11.03
C TYR A 237 30.84 -5.65 11.73
N ASP A 238 31.02 -6.86 11.21
CA ASP A 238 32.01 -7.78 11.73
C ASP A 238 33.36 -7.61 11.03
N SER A 239 34.27 -6.87 11.67
CA SER A 239 35.64 -6.70 11.18
C SER A 239 36.53 -7.94 11.39
N SER A 240 36.07 -8.99 12.09
CA SER A 240 36.87 -10.20 12.34
C SER A 240 37.19 -10.97 11.05
N GLY A 241 36.34 -10.83 10.03
CA GLY A 241 36.57 -11.33 8.67
C GLY A 241 37.76 -10.70 7.95
N ALA A 242 38.33 -9.59 8.44
CA ALA A 242 39.49 -8.94 7.82
C ALA A 242 40.77 -9.79 7.84
N GLN A 243 40.84 -10.84 8.67
CA GLN A 243 41.95 -11.80 8.70
C GLN A 243 41.81 -12.91 7.64
N TRP A 244 40.69 -12.97 6.94
CA TRP A 244 40.42 -13.96 5.92
C TRP A 244 40.94 -13.50 4.56
N SER A 245 41.79 -14.31 3.92
CA SER A 245 42.38 -13.96 2.64
C SER A 245 41.33 -13.99 1.53
N ALA A 246 41.22 -12.89 0.80
CA ALA A 246 40.42 -12.78 -0.42
C ALA A 246 40.84 -13.79 -1.51
N ASP A 247 42.06 -14.34 -1.42
CA ASP A 247 42.60 -15.34 -2.36
C ASP A 247 42.09 -16.76 -2.08
N SER A 248 41.21 -16.95 -1.08
CA SER A 248 40.65 -18.28 -0.85
C SER A 248 39.72 -18.65 -2.02
N ALA A 249 40.01 -19.78 -2.69
CA ALA A 249 39.19 -20.23 -3.82
C ALA A 249 37.71 -20.46 -3.45
N TYR A 250 37.41 -20.67 -2.15
CA TYR A 250 36.04 -20.73 -1.65
C TYR A 250 35.37 -19.35 -1.63
N ALA A 251 36.09 -18.31 -1.18
CA ALA A 251 35.65 -16.92 -1.18
C ALA A 251 35.17 -16.49 -2.55
N GLY A 252 36.04 -16.67 -3.55
CA GLY A 252 35.74 -16.21 -4.89
C GLY A 252 34.55 -16.96 -5.50
N ARG A 253 34.47 -18.28 -5.30
CA ARG A 253 33.29 -19.06 -5.75
C ARG A 253 32.00 -18.60 -5.09
N LEU A 254 32.02 -18.34 -3.77
CA LEU A 254 30.84 -17.85 -3.05
C LEU A 254 30.45 -16.45 -3.52
N ALA A 255 31.42 -15.52 -3.62
CA ALA A 255 31.18 -14.16 -4.09
C ALA A 255 30.61 -14.14 -5.52
N THR A 256 31.26 -14.83 -6.45
CA THR A 256 30.81 -14.95 -7.84
C THR A 256 29.42 -15.57 -7.93
N SER A 257 29.15 -16.66 -7.22
CA SER A 257 27.86 -17.36 -7.32
C SER A 257 26.72 -16.58 -6.64
N ALA A 258 27.00 -15.92 -5.51
CA ALA A 258 26.04 -15.05 -4.84
C ALA A 258 25.67 -13.84 -5.72
N LEU A 259 26.66 -13.23 -6.37
CA LEU A 259 26.43 -12.15 -7.33
C LEU A 259 25.61 -12.64 -8.52
N ALA A 260 26.01 -13.76 -9.15
CA ALA A 260 25.31 -14.37 -10.28
C ALA A 260 23.82 -14.62 -9.98
N GLY A 261 23.50 -15.19 -8.82
CA GLY A 261 22.11 -15.45 -8.41
C GLY A 261 21.26 -14.17 -8.30
N ASN A 262 21.85 -13.06 -7.82
CA ASN A 262 21.15 -11.79 -7.72
C ASN A 262 20.92 -11.15 -9.09
N ILE A 263 21.93 -11.16 -9.98
CA ILE A 263 21.81 -10.68 -11.36
C ILE A 263 20.74 -11.47 -12.12
N ALA A 264 20.77 -12.80 -12.03
CA ALA A 264 19.77 -13.66 -12.68
C ALA A 264 18.34 -13.41 -12.17
N SER A 265 18.18 -13.11 -10.87
CA SER A 265 16.87 -12.78 -10.29
C SER A 265 16.31 -11.47 -10.86
N ILE A 266 17.16 -10.51 -11.20
CA ILE A 266 16.77 -9.24 -11.85
C ILE A 266 16.40 -9.49 -13.31
N VAL A 267 17.32 -10.06 -14.09
CA VAL A 267 17.20 -10.17 -15.55
C VAL A 267 16.09 -11.13 -15.97
N LEU A 268 16.01 -12.29 -15.32
CA LEU A 268 15.03 -13.33 -15.64
C LEU A 268 13.76 -13.24 -14.79
N ARG A 269 13.68 -12.30 -13.83
CA ARG A 269 12.52 -12.14 -12.93
C ARG A 269 12.10 -13.44 -12.23
N THR A 270 13.08 -14.27 -11.85
CA THR A 270 12.83 -15.61 -11.28
C THR A 270 12.48 -15.60 -9.79
N ALA A 271 12.62 -14.44 -9.14
CA ALA A 271 12.28 -14.22 -7.75
C ALA A 271 11.97 -12.73 -7.52
N GLN A 272 11.50 -12.38 -6.32
CA GLN A 272 11.42 -10.98 -5.91
C GLN A 272 12.82 -10.36 -5.96
N ILE A 273 12.94 -9.18 -6.58
CA ILE A 273 14.22 -8.48 -6.66
C ILE A 273 14.56 -7.91 -5.28
N LYS A 274 15.57 -8.49 -4.64
CA LYS A 274 16.02 -8.07 -3.31
C LYS A 274 16.68 -6.69 -3.28
N LEU A 275 17.24 -6.25 -4.41
CA LEU A 275 18.09 -5.05 -4.51
C LEU A 275 17.30 -3.74 -4.73
N ILE A 276 15.98 -3.77 -4.67
CA ILE A 276 15.17 -2.54 -4.75
C ILE A 276 15.28 -1.80 -3.42
N ARG A 277 15.89 -0.60 -3.44
CA ARG A 277 16.17 0.23 -2.24
C ARG A 277 16.94 -0.51 -1.13
N ARG A 278 17.74 -1.51 -1.52
CA ARG A 278 18.52 -2.33 -0.59
C ARG A 278 19.83 -2.74 -1.22
N ALA A 279 20.91 -2.59 -0.48
CA ALA A 279 22.18 -3.22 -0.79
C ALA A 279 22.28 -4.57 -0.08
N LEU A 280 23.01 -5.49 -0.69
CA LEU A 280 23.34 -6.79 -0.13
C LEU A 280 24.77 -6.76 0.41
N VAL A 281 24.96 -7.30 1.61
CA VAL A 281 26.28 -7.57 2.15
C VAL A 281 26.34 -9.05 2.51
N VAL A 282 27.23 -9.81 1.87
CA VAL A 282 27.43 -11.23 2.16
C VAL A 282 28.77 -11.40 2.86
N ARG A 283 28.74 -11.93 4.09
CA ARG A 283 29.97 -12.35 4.78
C ARG A 283 30.49 -13.62 4.14
N LEU A 284 31.68 -13.54 3.59
CA LEU A 284 32.19 -14.62 2.75
C LEU A 284 32.75 -15.80 3.56
N HIS A 285 33.03 -15.61 4.85
CA HIS A 285 33.59 -16.66 5.71
C HIS A 285 32.53 -17.68 6.18
N ASP A 286 31.26 -17.28 6.31
CA ASP A 286 30.15 -18.14 6.75
C ASP A 286 28.93 -18.11 5.81
N GLY A 287 28.91 -17.19 4.84
CA GLY A 287 27.83 -17.03 3.88
C GLY A 287 26.62 -16.28 4.43
N GLU A 288 26.71 -15.63 5.60
CA GLU A 288 25.58 -14.88 6.13
C GLU A 288 25.29 -13.63 5.27
N GLU A 289 24.03 -13.46 4.92
CA GLU A 289 23.53 -12.37 4.06
C GLU A 289 22.83 -11.31 4.93
N PHE A 290 23.24 -10.06 4.76
CA PHE A 290 22.65 -8.88 5.38
C PHE A 290 22.09 -7.95 4.31
N ALA A 291 20.94 -7.35 4.59
CA ALA A 291 20.34 -6.34 3.73
C ALA A 291 20.47 -4.95 4.38
N VAL A 292 21.21 -4.06 3.73
CA VAL A 292 21.33 -2.66 4.14
C VAL A 292 20.27 -1.86 3.39
N GLN A 293 19.40 -1.15 4.10
CA GLN A 293 18.39 -0.31 3.44
C GLN A 293 19.06 0.92 2.83
N VAL A 294 18.70 1.26 1.60
CA VAL A 294 19.18 2.43 0.88
C VAL A 294 17.99 3.33 0.63
N TYR A 295 18.03 4.53 1.20
CA TYR A 295 16.99 5.54 1.04
C TYR A 295 17.55 6.73 0.30
N SER A 296 16.70 7.41 -0.46
CA SER A 296 17.10 8.67 -1.07
C SER A 296 17.40 9.66 0.06
N GLN A 297 18.53 10.37 -0.02
CA GLN A 297 18.91 11.34 1.00
C GLN A 297 18.44 12.74 0.58
N PRO A 298 17.77 13.51 1.44
CA PRO A 298 17.29 14.84 1.07
C PRO A 298 18.44 15.80 0.77
N SER A 299 19.55 15.63 1.49
CA SER A 299 20.80 16.36 1.33
C SER A 299 21.65 15.89 0.14
N CYS A 300 21.25 14.82 -0.55
CA CYS A 300 21.98 14.34 -1.72
C CYS A 300 21.94 15.39 -2.83
N SER A 301 23.11 15.76 -3.35
CA SER A 301 23.23 16.69 -4.48
C SER A 301 22.79 16.10 -5.81
N THR A 302 22.67 14.77 -5.90
CA THR A 302 22.34 14.05 -7.15
C THR A 302 20.84 13.81 -7.28
N CYS A 303 20.22 13.15 -6.29
CA CYS A 303 18.81 12.77 -6.36
C CYS A 303 17.95 13.40 -5.26
N GLY A 304 18.54 14.19 -4.35
CA GLY A 304 17.86 14.91 -3.27
C GLY A 304 17.46 16.32 -3.68
N ILE A 305 17.04 17.12 -2.70
CA ILE A 305 16.78 18.56 -2.86
C ILE A 305 17.97 19.42 -2.40
N GLY A 306 19.09 18.80 -2.02
CA GLY A 306 20.32 19.49 -1.58
C GLY A 306 20.20 20.19 -0.22
N GLU A 307 19.12 19.96 0.52
CA GLU A 307 18.85 20.56 1.83
C GLU A 307 19.03 19.49 2.92
N ALA A 308 19.81 19.81 3.96
CA ALA A 308 19.96 18.95 5.13
C ALA A 308 18.90 19.28 6.17
N PHE A 309 18.22 18.26 6.69
CA PHE A 309 17.21 18.39 7.73
C PHE A 309 17.69 17.80 9.05
N SER A 310 17.16 18.29 10.17
CA SER A 310 17.47 17.75 11.49
C SER A 310 16.77 16.41 11.78
N ASP A 311 15.68 16.11 11.07
CA ASP A 311 14.95 14.84 11.15
C ASP A 311 14.43 14.47 9.75
N ASP A 312 14.90 13.32 9.24
CA ASP A 312 14.55 12.74 7.95
C ASP A 312 13.71 11.46 8.09
N SER A 313 13.24 11.13 9.31
CA SER A 313 12.57 9.86 9.61
C SER A 313 11.31 9.62 8.77
N VAL A 314 10.57 10.68 8.45
CA VAL A 314 9.37 10.56 7.60
C VAL A 314 9.71 10.20 6.17
N LEU A 315 10.82 10.74 5.66
CA LEU A 315 11.30 10.51 4.31
C LEU A 315 11.77 9.07 4.15
N MET A 316 12.59 8.62 5.11
CA MET A 316 13.03 7.23 5.18
C MET A 316 11.84 6.27 5.28
N TYR A 317 10.84 6.60 6.10
CA TYR A 317 9.61 5.81 6.22
C TYR A 317 8.86 5.71 4.88
N GLU A 318 8.69 6.84 4.17
CA GLU A 318 8.03 6.86 2.86
C GLU A 318 8.79 6.06 1.80
N ASP A 319 10.12 6.09 1.79
CA ASP A 319 10.91 5.25 0.88
C ASP A 319 10.87 3.76 1.26
N GLN A 320 10.80 3.45 2.56
CA GLN A 320 10.70 2.08 3.07
C GLN A 320 9.39 1.40 2.67
N ILE A 321 8.28 2.14 2.65
CA ILE A 321 6.95 1.58 2.34
C ILE A 321 6.55 1.77 0.87
N ALA A 322 7.29 2.59 0.12
CA ALA A 322 6.95 2.87 -1.26
C ALA A 322 7.02 1.62 -2.12
N PHE A 323 6.06 1.49 -3.03
CA PHE A 323 6.09 0.43 -4.02
C PHE A 323 7.30 0.59 -4.96
N PRO A 324 7.81 -0.53 -5.50
CA PRO A 324 8.72 -0.49 -6.64
C PRO A 324 8.12 0.26 -7.84
N PRO A 325 8.96 0.78 -8.75
CA PRO A 325 8.53 1.19 -10.09
C PRO A 325 7.69 0.11 -10.78
N ALA A 326 6.77 0.53 -11.66
CA ALA A 326 5.78 -0.36 -12.27
C ALA A 326 6.40 -1.58 -12.96
N ASP A 327 7.49 -1.38 -13.69
CA ASP A 327 8.21 -2.44 -14.41
C ASP A 327 9.00 -3.37 -13.48
N LEU A 328 9.15 -3.01 -12.21
CA LEU A 328 9.80 -3.81 -11.19
C LEU A 328 8.81 -4.51 -10.24
N LEU A 329 7.50 -4.23 -10.35
CA LEU A 329 6.47 -4.90 -9.55
C LEU A 329 6.33 -6.37 -9.92
N ASP A 330 6.12 -7.21 -8.91
CA ASP A 330 5.73 -8.60 -9.12
C ASP A 330 4.22 -8.75 -9.03
N PRO A 331 3.50 -9.09 -10.12
CA PRO A 331 2.06 -9.34 -10.10
C PRO A 331 1.65 -10.39 -9.06
N ALA A 332 2.55 -11.33 -8.79
CA ALA A 332 2.43 -12.29 -7.72
C ALA A 332 2.13 -11.69 -6.32
N THR A 333 2.64 -10.50 -6.01
CA THR A 333 2.46 -9.83 -4.71
C THR A 333 1.01 -9.38 -4.51
N HIS A 334 0.32 -8.96 -5.56
CA HIS A 334 -1.10 -8.55 -5.49
C HIS A 334 -2.01 -9.70 -5.09
N LEU A 335 -1.70 -10.94 -5.49
CA LEU A 335 -2.48 -12.12 -5.08
C LEU A 335 -2.43 -12.43 -3.59
N ALA A 336 -1.48 -11.84 -2.84
CA ALA A 336 -1.47 -11.96 -1.39
C ALA A 336 -2.77 -11.44 -0.78
N HIS A 337 -3.45 -10.46 -1.38
CA HIS A 337 -4.72 -9.91 -0.91
C HIS A 337 -5.84 -10.96 -0.81
N TYR A 338 -5.80 -12.01 -1.62
CA TYR A 338 -6.80 -13.09 -1.67
C TYR A 338 -6.43 -14.30 -0.83
N GLN A 339 -5.33 -14.26 -0.08
CA GLN A 339 -4.99 -15.34 0.84
C GLN A 339 -6.09 -15.51 1.90
N PRO A 340 -6.49 -16.74 2.26
CA PRO A 340 -7.56 -16.98 3.24
C PRO A 340 -7.37 -16.24 4.55
N ALA A 341 -6.14 -16.18 5.08
CA ALA A 341 -5.81 -15.42 6.29
C ALA A 341 -6.16 -13.93 6.16
N ASN A 342 -5.92 -13.32 4.99
CA ASN A 342 -6.23 -11.92 4.73
C ASN A 342 -7.73 -11.65 4.53
N VAL A 343 -8.51 -12.66 4.14
CA VAL A 343 -9.98 -12.57 4.06
C VAL A 343 -10.62 -12.78 5.42
N GLU A 344 -10.09 -13.69 6.24
CA GLU A 344 -10.51 -13.83 7.64
C GLU A 344 -10.32 -12.53 8.42
N LEU A 345 -9.24 -11.79 8.15
CA LEU A 345 -9.00 -10.46 8.73
C LEU A 345 -10.08 -9.44 8.38
N GLN A 346 -11.00 -9.66 7.44
CA GLN A 346 -12.11 -8.75 7.15
C GLN A 346 -13.30 -8.96 8.09
N LYS A 347 -13.42 -10.14 8.70
CA LYS A 347 -14.51 -10.46 9.63
C LYS A 347 -14.46 -9.57 10.88
N PRO A 348 -15.60 -9.18 11.45
CA PRO A 348 -15.61 -8.45 12.70
C PRO A 348 -14.98 -9.28 13.83
N VAL A 349 -14.19 -8.63 14.66
CA VAL A 349 -13.77 -9.21 15.94
C VAL A 349 -14.92 -8.99 16.92
N THR A 350 -15.60 -10.06 17.31
CA THR A 350 -16.65 -10.03 18.34
C THR A 350 -16.10 -10.75 19.56
N ALA A 351 -15.69 -9.97 20.56
CA ALA A 351 -15.20 -10.48 21.84
C ALA A 351 -15.80 -9.66 22.98
N TRP A 352 -17.12 -9.53 22.97
CA TRP A 352 -17.88 -8.86 24.03
C TRP A 352 -18.56 -9.93 24.88
N ASP A 353 -18.47 -9.78 26.20
CA ASP A 353 -19.19 -10.65 27.12
C ASP A 353 -20.69 -10.31 27.06
N SER A 354 -21.54 -11.33 26.90
CA SER A 354 -23.00 -11.20 26.96
C SER A 354 -23.52 -10.53 28.25
N GLN A 355 -22.74 -10.53 29.33
CA GLN A 355 -23.10 -9.92 30.61
C GLN A 355 -22.72 -8.43 30.72
N GLN A 356 -21.96 -7.87 29.78
CA GLN A 356 -21.64 -6.44 29.81
C GLN A 356 -22.88 -5.60 29.51
N PHE A 357 -23.09 -4.54 30.31
CA PHE A 357 -24.13 -3.56 30.06
C PHE A 357 -23.98 -2.97 28.66
N SER A 358 -25.07 -2.93 27.89
CA SER A 358 -25.07 -2.39 26.54
C SER A 358 -26.34 -1.61 26.24
N ILE A 359 -26.24 -0.65 25.32
CA ILE A 359 -27.32 0.23 24.89
C ILE A 359 -27.43 0.12 23.38
N GLY A 360 -28.56 -0.41 22.90
CA GLY A 360 -28.92 -0.42 21.49
C GLY A 360 -30.03 0.58 21.16
N PRO A 361 -30.42 0.70 19.87
CA PRO A 361 -31.49 1.59 19.45
C PRO A 361 -32.85 1.32 20.12
N GLY A 362 -33.10 0.09 20.58
CA GLY A 362 -34.34 -0.26 21.28
C GLY A 362 -34.38 0.14 22.76
N ASP A 363 -33.26 0.59 23.32
CA ASP A 363 -33.11 0.91 24.74
C ASP A 363 -33.20 2.42 25.03
N VAL A 364 -33.37 3.25 24.00
CA VAL A 364 -33.30 4.72 24.11
C VAL A 364 -34.49 5.37 23.42
N ASP A 365 -35.16 6.29 24.14
CA ASP A 365 -36.29 7.07 23.61
C ASP A 365 -35.89 8.46 23.08
N ASP A 366 -34.67 8.94 23.40
CA ASP A 366 -34.20 10.26 22.97
C ASP A 366 -33.81 10.27 21.48
N GLU A 367 -34.40 11.21 20.73
CA GLU A 367 -34.24 11.30 19.29
C GLU A 367 -32.80 11.64 18.86
N ASN A 368 -32.09 12.48 19.61
CA ASN A 368 -30.71 12.85 19.28
C ASN A 368 -29.74 11.69 19.52
N VAL A 369 -29.98 10.89 20.56
CA VAL A 369 -29.21 9.65 20.80
C VAL A 369 -29.50 8.62 19.71
N LEU A 370 -30.76 8.44 19.30
CA LEU A 370 -31.11 7.53 18.20
C LEU A 370 -30.42 7.93 16.90
N ARG A 371 -30.40 9.22 16.57
CA ARG A 371 -29.66 9.79 15.44
C ARG A 371 -28.15 9.54 15.55
N LEU A 372 -27.58 9.65 16.76
CA LEU A 372 -26.17 9.34 17.00
C LEU A 372 -25.88 7.85 16.78
N LEU A 373 -26.70 6.95 17.33
CA LEU A 373 -26.56 5.50 17.13
C LEU A 373 -26.69 5.13 15.65
N GLN A 374 -27.61 5.75 14.91
CA GLN A 374 -27.76 5.58 13.47
C GLN A 374 -26.52 6.09 12.70
N THR A 375 -25.98 7.22 13.11
CA THR A 375 -24.72 7.77 12.58
C THR A 375 -23.55 6.81 12.80
N LEU A 376 -23.42 6.24 14.01
CA LEU A 376 -22.39 5.25 14.33
C LEU A 376 -22.59 3.96 13.53
N HIS A 377 -23.83 3.50 13.35
CA HIS A 377 -24.14 2.34 12.52
C HIS A 377 -23.74 2.56 11.06
N LYS A 378 -24.12 3.71 10.48
CA LYS A 378 -23.75 4.09 9.12
C LYS A 378 -22.25 4.34 8.99
N THR A 379 -21.47 4.49 10.06
CA THR A 379 -20.02 4.71 9.97
C THR A 379 -19.22 3.43 10.21
N PHE A 380 -19.49 2.73 11.31
CA PHE A 380 -18.71 1.58 11.80
C PHE A 380 -19.40 0.23 11.61
N GLY A 381 -20.67 0.23 11.21
CA GLY A 381 -21.47 -0.96 10.98
C GLY A 381 -21.27 -1.62 9.62
N PHE A 382 -22.06 -2.67 9.39
CA PHE A 382 -22.04 -3.47 8.17
C PHE A 382 -23.36 -3.33 7.39
N LYS A 383 -23.28 -3.45 6.06
CA LYS A 383 -24.42 -3.49 5.16
C LYS A 383 -25.03 -4.90 5.18
N THR A 384 -26.34 -4.99 5.33
CA THR A 384 -27.09 -6.26 5.46
C THR A 384 -27.21 -7.05 4.17
N ASP A 385 -27.05 -6.42 3.00
CA ASP A 385 -27.52 -6.98 1.72
C ASP A 385 -26.45 -7.68 0.88
N ALA A 386 -25.29 -8.03 1.46
CA ALA A 386 -24.16 -8.49 0.64
C ALA A 386 -24.38 -9.83 -0.07
N GLY A 387 -25.36 -10.67 0.32
CA GLY A 387 -25.80 -11.89 -0.39
C GLY A 387 -24.75 -13.00 -0.61
N ASN A 388 -23.46 -12.71 -0.40
CA ASN A 388 -22.30 -13.50 -0.79
C ASN A 388 -21.43 -13.92 0.41
N GLY A 389 -21.90 -13.67 1.64
CA GLY A 389 -21.16 -13.99 2.87
C GLY A 389 -19.97 -13.06 3.17
N GLN A 390 -19.76 -11.98 2.41
CA GLN A 390 -18.72 -10.98 2.68
C GLN A 390 -19.25 -9.84 3.54
N TYR A 391 -18.49 -9.46 4.56
CA TYR A 391 -18.81 -8.33 5.43
C TYR A 391 -18.53 -7.00 4.71
N GLN A 392 -19.55 -6.34 4.17
CA GLN A 392 -19.38 -5.01 3.56
C GLN A 392 -19.60 -3.90 4.59
N ARG A 393 -18.62 -3.01 4.73
CA ARG A 393 -18.72 -1.83 5.62
C ARG A 393 -19.33 -0.64 4.91
N TYR A 394 -19.96 0.25 5.66
CA TYR A 394 -20.41 1.54 5.12
C TYR A 394 -19.23 2.45 4.76
N ALA A 395 -18.37 2.77 5.73
CA ALA A 395 -17.13 3.50 5.50
C ALA A 395 -16.11 2.63 4.76
N ALA A 396 -15.41 3.21 3.79
CA ALA A 396 -14.33 2.54 3.07
C ALA A 396 -13.09 2.44 3.96
N THR A 397 -12.38 1.31 3.90
CA THR A 397 -11.10 1.12 4.60
C THR A 397 -10.14 0.28 3.77
N GLY A 398 -8.84 0.45 3.98
CA GLY A 398 -7.79 -0.35 3.36
C GLY A 398 -8.06 -1.84 3.49
N GLY A 399 -8.29 -2.51 2.36
CA GLY A 399 -8.58 -3.95 2.32
C GLY A 399 -9.83 -4.39 3.08
N ASN A 400 -10.77 -3.46 3.34
CA ASN A 400 -12.01 -3.69 4.10
C ASN A 400 -11.76 -4.16 5.56
N LEU A 401 -10.60 -3.80 6.13
CA LEU A 401 -10.20 -4.28 7.45
C LEU A 401 -10.88 -3.55 8.62
N GLY A 402 -11.55 -2.41 8.42
CA GLY A 402 -12.18 -1.68 9.53
C GLY A 402 -11.16 -1.26 10.59
N SER A 403 -10.09 -0.62 10.16
CA SER A 403 -8.98 -0.09 10.96
C SER A 403 -9.45 0.93 12.00
N PRO A 404 -10.30 1.92 11.65
CA PRO A 404 -10.84 2.85 12.65
C PRO A 404 -11.80 2.14 13.60
N GLN A 405 -11.56 2.31 14.89
CA GLN A 405 -12.37 1.82 15.99
C GLN A 405 -13.00 3.00 16.72
N CYS A 406 -14.12 2.75 17.39
CA CYS A 406 -14.95 3.79 17.99
C CYS A 406 -15.10 3.56 19.49
N ASP A 407 -14.51 4.46 20.26
CA ASP A 407 -14.76 4.63 21.68
C ASP A 407 -15.70 5.85 21.85
N VAL A 408 -16.69 5.76 22.73
CA VAL A 408 -17.73 6.77 22.96
C VAL A 408 -17.74 7.15 24.43
N LEU A 409 -17.49 8.44 24.69
CA LEU A 409 -17.38 9.03 26.02
C LEU A 409 -18.60 9.89 26.28
N VAL A 410 -19.33 9.61 27.36
CA VAL A 410 -20.63 10.22 27.63
C VAL A 410 -20.52 11.08 28.90
N GLY A 411 -20.77 12.37 28.75
CA GLY A 411 -20.81 13.33 29.86
C GLY A 411 -22.06 13.18 30.74
N LYS A 412 -22.07 13.85 31.89
CA LYS A 412 -23.25 13.83 32.78
C LYS A 412 -24.42 14.53 32.12
N GLY A 413 -25.65 14.05 32.36
CA GLY A 413 -26.84 14.68 31.81
C GLY A 413 -27.05 14.49 30.30
N ALA A 414 -26.26 13.65 29.62
CA ALA A 414 -26.60 13.17 28.28
C ALA A 414 -27.94 12.41 28.34
N PRO A 415 -28.95 12.79 27.56
CA PRO A 415 -30.24 12.11 27.56
C PRO A 415 -30.10 10.63 27.23
N GLY A 416 -30.86 9.75 27.90
CA GLY A 416 -30.99 8.34 27.53
C GLY A 416 -29.74 7.45 27.63
N VAL A 417 -28.58 7.99 28.00
CA VAL A 417 -27.31 7.25 28.06
C VAL A 417 -26.59 7.56 29.37
N PRO A 418 -26.34 6.56 30.24
CA PRO A 418 -25.59 6.77 31.47
C PRO A 418 -24.18 7.31 31.17
N PRO A 419 -23.65 8.23 32.00
CA PRO A 419 -22.29 8.73 31.84
C PRO A 419 -21.27 7.60 31.94
N GLY A 420 -20.21 7.67 31.13
CA GLY A 420 -19.18 6.64 31.13
C GLY A 420 -18.47 6.48 29.79
N HIS A 421 -17.66 5.42 29.71
CA HIS A 421 -16.90 5.06 28.51
C HIS A 421 -17.45 3.76 27.91
N TYR A 422 -17.84 3.85 26.65
CA TYR A 422 -18.42 2.78 25.87
C TYR A 422 -17.57 2.49 24.62
N ARG A 423 -17.71 1.28 24.08
CA ARG A 423 -17.19 0.92 22.76
C ARG A 423 -18.33 0.56 21.84
N TYR A 424 -18.26 1.02 20.60
CA TYR A 424 -19.31 0.72 19.63
C TYR A 424 -19.09 -0.66 18.99
N ASP A 425 -20.08 -1.55 19.17
CA ASP A 425 -20.16 -2.85 18.52
C ASP A 425 -20.95 -2.72 17.22
N GLY A 426 -20.25 -2.55 16.10
CA GLY A 426 -20.86 -2.40 14.78
C GLY A 426 -21.56 -3.65 14.24
N VAL A 427 -21.35 -4.82 14.83
CA VAL A 427 -22.07 -6.06 14.44
C VAL A 427 -23.46 -6.07 15.05
N ASN A 428 -23.54 -5.86 16.36
CA ASN A 428 -24.80 -5.89 17.10
C ASN A 428 -25.46 -4.50 17.23
N GLN A 429 -24.84 -3.48 16.63
CA GLN A 429 -25.32 -2.09 16.57
C GLN A 429 -25.61 -1.49 17.95
N ARG A 430 -24.67 -1.64 18.89
CA ARG A 430 -24.86 -1.23 20.29
C ARG A 430 -23.61 -0.61 20.90
N LEU A 431 -23.79 0.24 21.89
CA LEU A 431 -22.73 0.71 22.77
C LEU A 431 -22.53 -0.32 23.88
N VAL A 432 -21.32 -0.83 24.05
CA VAL A 432 -20.97 -1.78 25.12
C VAL A 432 -20.16 -1.03 26.17
N SER A 433 -20.62 -1.05 27.42
CA SER A 433 -19.93 -0.40 28.52
C SER A 433 -18.56 -1.02 28.74
N PHE A 434 -17.53 -0.18 28.77
CA PHE A 434 -16.15 -0.60 28.97
C PHE A 434 -15.62 -0.21 30.35
N SER A 435 -15.91 1.02 30.80
CA SER A 435 -15.54 1.47 32.15
C SER A 435 -16.45 2.58 32.66
N GLU A 436 -16.69 2.58 33.97
CA GLU A 436 -17.44 3.63 34.68
C GLU A 436 -16.60 4.89 34.98
N SER A 437 -15.29 4.89 34.66
CA SER A 437 -14.42 6.05 34.87
C SER A 437 -14.94 7.24 34.07
N VAL A 438 -15.37 8.28 34.79
CA VAL A 438 -15.97 9.49 34.22
C VAL A 438 -14.85 10.42 33.79
N LEU A 439 -14.66 10.53 32.49
CA LEU A 439 -13.82 11.58 31.90
C LEU A 439 -14.55 12.92 32.02
N GLU A 440 -13.80 14.01 32.13
CA GLU A 440 -14.35 15.36 32.09
C GLU A 440 -14.82 15.69 30.67
N ILE A 441 -15.99 15.16 30.32
CA ILE A 441 -16.76 15.52 29.14
C ILE A 441 -17.79 16.57 29.59
N PRO A 442 -17.98 17.65 28.82
CA PRO A 442 -19.02 18.63 29.13
C PRO A 442 -20.39 17.97 29.36
N ASP A 443 -21.14 18.52 30.32
CA ASP A 443 -22.47 18.02 30.63
C ASP A 443 -23.37 18.11 29.37
N GLY A 444 -24.16 17.07 29.13
CA GLY A 444 -25.06 16.95 27.98
C GLY A 444 -24.36 16.62 26.64
N ALA A 445 -23.03 16.45 26.64
CA ALA A 445 -22.26 16.15 25.45
C ALA A 445 -21.83 14.67 25.36
N VAL A 446 -21.66 14.19 24.13
CA VAL A 446 -21.06 12.90 23.83
C VAL A 446 -19.85 13.11 22.92
N GLN A 447 -18.71 12.56 23.31
CA GLN A 447 -17.47 12.62 22.55
C GLN A 447 -17.17 11.25 21.93
N VAL A 448 -17.08 11.23 20.60
CA VAL A 448 -16.69 10.05 19.81
C VAL A 448 -15.20 10.16 19.51
N VAL A 449 -14.45 9.13 19.93
CA VAL A 449 -13.00 9.05 19.77
C VAL A 449 -12.68 7.91 18.79
N LEU A 450 -11.91 8.24 17.76
CA LEU A 450 -11.45 7.28 16.76
C LEU A 450 -10.03 6.85 17.12
N SER A 451 -9.84 5.54 17.26
CA SER A 451 -8.53 4.90 17.41
C SER A 451 -8.22 4.02 16.21
N ALA A 452 -6.95 3.88 15.87
CA ALA A 452 -6.50 3.14 14.69
C ALA A 452 -6.00 1.73 15.04
N GLY A 453 -6.72 0.68 14.65
CA GLY A 453 -6.33 -0.72 14.87
C GLY A 453 -5.09 -1.16 14.08
N MET A 454 -3.91 -0.70 14.50
CA MET A 454 -2.62 -0.91 13.83
C MET A 454 -2.25 -2.38 13.72
N SER A 455 -2.48 -3.17 14.76
CA SER A 455 -2.11 -4.60 14.80
C SER A 455 -2.79 -5.41 13.69
N ARG A 456 -4.09 -5.16 13.47
CA ARG A 456 -4.87 -5.78 12.41
C ARG A 456 -4.39 -5.35 11.03
N MET A 457 -4.14 -4.06 10.84
CA MET A 457 -3.63 -3.53 9.57
C MET A 457 -2.22 -4.06 9.26
N ALA A 458 -1.33 -4.09 10.25
CA ALA A 458 0.06 -4.56 10.13
C ALA A 458 0.13 -6.06 9.80
N SER A 459 -0.85 -6.86 10.24
CA SER A 459 -0.93 -8.28 9.90
C SER A 459 -1.07 -8.52 8.39
N LYS A 460 -1.65 -7.56 7.65
CA LYS A 460 -1.81 -7.63 6.18
C LYS A 460 -0.80 -6.76 5.42
N TYR A 461 -0.50 -5.57 5.93
CA TYR A 461 0.24 -4.53 5.21
C TYR A 461 1.61 -4.21 5.82
N GLY A 462 2.02 -4.91 6.87
CA GLY A 462 3.32 -4.73 7.52
C GLY A 462 3.57 -3.27 7.93
N THR A 463 4.70 -2.72 7.50
CA THR A 463 5.13 -1.35 7.81
C THR A 463 4.23 -0.27 7.19
N SER A 464 3.54 -0.56 6.08
CA SER A 464 2.60 0.40 5.45
C SER A 464 1.36 0.68 6.31
N ALA A 465 1.13 -0.10 7.38
CA ALA A 465 -0.04 0.02 8.21
C ALA A 465 -0.20 1.41 8.83
N LEU A 466 0.89 2.07 9.25
CA LEU A 466 0.82 3.40 9.86
C LEU A 466 0.23 4.42 8.89
N ARG A 467 0.65 4.38 7.62
CA ARG A 467 0.11 5.25 6.57
C ARG A 467 -1.36 4.95 6.31
N LEU A 468 -1.69 3.67 6.13
CA LEU A 468 -3.05 3.24 5.80
C LEU A 468 -4.06 3.57 6.90
N VAL A 469 -3.72 3.39 8.18
CA VAL A 469 -4.68 3.69 9.25
C VAL A 469 -4.99 5.18 9.38
N HIS A 470 -4.04 6.08 9.08
CA HIS A 470 -4.27 7.52 9.11
C HIS A 470 -5.08 7.98 7.89
N LEU A 471 -4.84 7.38 6.72
CA LEU A 471 -5.69 7.58 5.54
C LEU A 471 -7.14 7.11 5.82
N ASP A 472 -7.31 5.92 6.40
CA ASP A 472 -8.63 5.38 6.78
C ASP A 472 -9.31 6.21 7.87
N ALA A 473 -8.54 6.76 8.81
CA ALA A 473 -9.05 7.69 9.83
C ALA A 473 -9.57 8.98 9.19
N GLY A 474 -8.88 9.51 8.18
CA GLY A 474 -9.36 10.64 7.37
C GLY A 474 -10.67 10.34 6.65
N VAL A 475 -10.73 9.20 5.96
CA VAL A 475 -11.95 8.70 5.29
C VAL A 475 -13.11 8.58 6.29
N THR A 476 -12.86 7.98 7.45
CA THR A 476 -13.88 7.74 8.47
C THR A 476 -14.30 9.02 9.17
N ARG A 477 -13.39 9.97 9.40
CA ARG A 477 -13.69 11.32 9.89
C ARG A 477 -14.67 12.03 8.96
N CYS A 478 -14.36 12.04 7.65
CA CYS A 478 -15.25 12.63 6.64
C CYS A 478 -16.63 11.95 6.63
N HIS A 479 -16.63 10.61 6.63
CA HIS A 479 -17.86 9.81 6.65
C HIS A 479 -18.74 10.11 7.86
N LEU A 480 -18.14 10.10 9.06
CA LEU A 480 -18.84 10.32 10.33
C LEU A 480 -19.48 11.70 10.38
N ILE A 481 -18.75 12.74 9.98
CA ILE A 481 -19.25 14.12 9.93
C ILE A 481 -20.40 14.23 8.92
N ALA A 482 -20.23 13.68 7.71
CA ALA A 482 -21.27 13.71 6.69
C ALA A 482 -22.53 12.99 7.16
N ALA A 483 -22.41 11.77 7.71
CA ALA A 483 -23.52 11.01 8.26
C ALA A 483 -24.23 11.77 9.39
N ALA A 484 -23.48 12.33 10.34
CA ALA A 484 -24.03 13.10 11.44
C ALA A 484 -24.84 14.30 10.97
N ILE A 485 -24.31 15.08 10.03
CA ILE A 485 -25.01 16.24 9.46
C ILE A 485 -26.27 15.79 8.69
N GLY A 486 -26.21 14.65 8.01
CA GLY A 486 -27.38 14.03 7.37
C GLY A 486 -28.49 13.63 8.35
N GLU A 487 -28.14 13.23 9.57
CA GLU A 487 -29.08 12.97 10.66
C GLU A 487 -29.49 14.24 11.43
N GLY A 488 -29.01 15.42 11.00
CA GLY A 488 -29.30 16.70 11.64
C GLY A 488 -28.54 16.95 12.94
N LEU A 489 -27.47 16.21 13.22
CA LEU A 489 -26.57 16.45 14.35
C LEU A 489 -25.55 17.55 14.04
N ARG A 490 -25.00 18.18 15.09
CA ARG A 490 -23.99 19.23 14.99
C ARG A 490 -22.63 18.72 15.49
N PRO A 491 -21.76 18.20 14.61
CA PRO A 491 -20.43 17.75 15.02
C PRO A 491 -19.50 18.93 15.32
N ARG A 492 -18.79 18.84 16.44
CA ARG A 492 -17.67 19.70 16.81
C ARG A 492 -16.37 18.90 16.74
N LEU A 493 -15.56 19.18 15.72
CA LEU A 493 -14.29 18.50 15.49
C LEU A 493 -13.21 19.08 16.40
N HIS A 494 -12.49 18.22 17.12
CA HIS A 494 -11.28 18.61 17.85
C HIS A 494 -10.08 18.53 16.92
N LEU A 495 -9.43 19.68 16.66
CA LEU A 495 -8.27 19.74 15.77
C LEU A 495 -7.03 19.08 16.38
N ARG A 496 -7.04 18.87 17.70
CA ARG A 496 -6.04 18.10 18.45
C ARG A 496 -6.74 17.04 19.29
N SER A 497 -6.36 15.78 19.11
CA SER A 497 -7.01 14.66 19.82
C SER A 497 -6.04 13.59 20.30
N ASP A 498 -4.75 13.69 20.00
CA ASP A 498 -3.76 12.66 20.29
C ASP A 498 -2.97 12.92 21.58
N SER A 499 -3.67 13.26 22.67
CA SER A 499 -3.03 13.43 23.98
C SER A 499 -2.76 12.08 24.65
N GLU A 500 -1.64 11.97 25.37
CA GLU A 500 -1.36 10.79 26.21
C GLU A 500 -2.43 10.56 27.27
N GLU A 501 -3.02 11.65 27.74
CA GLU A 501 -4.13 11.63 28.68
C GLU A 501 -5.34 10.89 28.08
N LEU A 502 -5.82 11.33 26.91
CA LEU A 502 -6.96 10.69 26.25
C LEU A 502 -6.66 9.23 25.91
N GLN A 503 -5.44 8.94 25.43
CA GLN A 503 -4.98 7.60 25.10
C GLN A 503 -5.01 6.65 26.31
N ARG A 504 -4.57 7.14 27.49
CA ARG A 504 -4.60 6.39 28.75
C ARG A 504 -6.03 6.18 29.23
N GLN A 505 -6.86 7.21 29.10
CA GLN A 505 -8.26 7.23 29.52
C GLN A 505 -9.11 6.18 28.79
N ILE A 506 -8.96 6.04 27.47
CA ILE A 506 -9.68 5.03 26.69
C ILE A 506 -9.07 3.61 26.81
N ASN A 507 -8.00 3.47 27.61
CA ASN A 507 -7.25 2.23 27.82
C ASN A 507 -6.81 1.56 26.49
N ARG A 508 -6.19 2.36 25.62
CA ARG A 508 -5.67 1.92 24.32
C ARG A 508 -4.16 2.16 24.26
N PRO A 509 -3.31 1.14 24.03
CA PRO A 509 -1.89 1.37 23.90
C PRO A 509 -1.58 2.17 22.62
N ARG A 510 -0.87 3.29 22.72
CA ARG A 510 -0.60 4.18 21.58
C ARG A 510 0.09 3.48 20.40
N MET A 511 0.96 2.52 20.69
CA MET A 511 1.71 1.77 19.67
C MET A 511 0.84 0.79 18.87
N SER A 512 -0.29 0.36 19.40
CA SER A 512 -1.21 -0.58 18.75
C SER A 512 -2.51 0.07 18.29
N ASP A 513 -2.95 1.12 18.97
CA ASP A 513 -4.26 1.74 18.79
C ASP A 513 -4.20 3.26 19.02
N PRO A 514 -3.37 4.02 18.27
CA PRO A 514 -3.24 5.46 18.49
C PRO A 514 -4.58 6.17 18.21
N VAL A 515 -4.90 7.17 19.03
CA VAL A 515 -6.02 8.09 18.77
C VAL A 515 -5.69 8.95 17.56
N THR A 516 -6.61 8.95 16.60
CA THR A 516 -6.46 9.70 15.35
C THR A 516 -7.38 10.91 15.29
N CYS A 517 -8.60 10.81 15.84
CA CYS A 517 -9.61 11.86 15.74
C CYS A 517 -10.54 11.87 16.96
N SER A 518 -11.09 13.03 17.29
CA SER A 518 -12.14 13.19 18.30
C SER A 518 -13.20 14.18 17.82
N ILE A 519 -14.47 13.85 18.02
CA ILE A 519 -15.61 14.68 17.63
C ILE A 519 -16.63 14.70 18.77
N THR A 520 -17.06 15.89 19.18
CA THR A 520 -18.12 16.06 20.20
C THR A 520 -19.46 16.37 19.53
N PHE A 521 -20.53 15.83 20.10
CA PHE A 521 -21.92 16.10 19.76
C PHE A 521 -22.62 16.62 21.00
N ASP A 522 -23.23 17.81 20.90
CA ASP A 522 -24.10 18.33 21.96
C ASP A 522 -25.51 17.76 21.75
N LEU A 523 -26.01 16.96 22.70
CA LEU A 523 -27.28 16.24 22.56
C LEU A 523 -28.47 16.97 23.20
N VAL A 524 -28.23 18.06 23.94
CA VAL A 524 -29.28 18.85 24.63
C VAL A 524 -29.72 20.03 23.75
N GLN A 525 -31.02 20.10 23.41
CA GLN A 525 -31.58 21.24 22.68
C GLN A 525 -31.67 22.50 23.56
N GLY A 526 -31.28 23.67 23.04
CA GLY A 526 -31.56 24.98 23.64
C GLY A 526 -30.38 25.73 24.26
N HIS A 527 -29.16 25.18 24.25
CA HIS A 527 -27.95 25.96 24.52
C HIS A 527 -27.52 26.71 23.26
N ASP A 528 -28.29 27.74 22.87
CA ASP A 528 -27.75 28.86 22.10
C ASP A 528 -26.85 29.66 23.04
N SER A 529 -25.63 29.17 23.23
CA SER A 529 -24.61 29.95 23.88
C SER A 529 -23.33 29.82 23.07
N ASP A 530 -22.90 30.95 22.51
CA ASP A 530 -21.50 31.30 22.27
C ASP A 530 -20.62 31.15 23.55
N ASP A 531 -21.20 30.65 24.65
CA ASP A 531 -20.65 30.36 25.97
C ASP A 531 -20.68 28.85 26.29
N ALA A 532 -20.57 27.98 25.26
CA ALA A 532 -20.37 26.55 25.47
C ALA A 532 -19.09 26.35 26.31
N GLY A 533 -19.25 25.75 27.49
CA GLY A 533 -18.26 25.75 28.56
C GLY A 533 -16.83 25.60 28.08
N ARG A 534 -15.98 26.59 28.44
CA ARG A 534 -14.53 26.43 28.37
C ARG A 534 -14.20 25.08 29.00
N TYR A 535 -13.51 24.21 28.25
CA TYR A 535 -12.74 23.14 28.86
C TYR A 535 -11.95 23.77 30.02
N PRO A 536 -11.95 23.19 31.24
CA PRO A 536 -11.16 23.75 32.32
C PRO A 536 -9.73 23.92 31.82
N GLU A 537 -9.22 25.15 31.88
CA GLU A 537 -7.81 25.44 31.62
C GLU A 537 -7.01 24.44 32.44
N SER A 538 -6.26 23.57 31.77
CA SER A 538 -5.41 22.59 32.43
C SER A 538 -4.57 23.33 33.47
N VAL A 539 -4.62 22.86 34.72
CA VAL A 539 -3.82 23.38 35.81
C VAL A 539 -2.35 23.41 35.36
N ALA A 540 -1.86 24.61 35.05
CA ALA A 540 -0.47 24.90 34.77
C ALA A 540 0.34 24.62 36.05
N GLY A 541 0.67 23.36 36.28
CA GLY A 541 1.09 22.91 37.61
C GLY A 541 1.82 21.58 37.64
N SER A 542 2.48 21.17 36.57
CA SER A 542 3.48 20.10 36.65
C SER A 542 4.74 20.53 35.91
N ARG A 543 5.82 20.70 36.70
CA ARG A 543 7.17 21.02 36.23
C ARG A 543 7.51 20.18 34.99
N PRO A 544 8.20 20.74 33.97
CA PRO A 544 8.66 19.95 32.84
C PRO A 544 9.51 18.79 33.38
N SER A 545 9.06 17.56 33.15
CA SER A 545 9.90 16.40 33.39
C SER A 545 11.15 16.57 32.55
N ARG A 546 12.28 16.66 33.24
CA ARG A 546 13.63 16.81 32.72
C ARG A 546 13.77 16.01 31.42
N ARG A 547 14.01 16.71 30.29
CA ARG A 547 14.43 16.10 29.02
C ARG A 547 15.54 15.09 29.35
N VAL A 548 15.24 13.81 29.17
CA VAL A 548 16.28 12.84 28.89
C VAL A 548 16.66 13.11 27.44
N GLN A 549 17.67 13.97 27.26
CA GLN A 549 18.52 13.89 26.07
C GLN A 549 19.27 12.56 26.18
N GLU A 550 18.58 11.47 25.91
CA GLU A 550 19.24 10.29 25.38
C GLU A 550 19.66 10.71 23.98
N GLY A 551 20.98 10.78 23.77
CA GLY A 551 21.53 10.98 22.44
C GLY A 551 20.89 9.97 21.52
N VAL A 552 20.33 10.45 20.41
CA VAL A 552 19.94 9.63 19.27
C VAL A 552 21.24 9.15 18.63
N GLY A 553 21.94 8.25 19.33
CA GLY A 553 23.09 7.52 18.83
C GLY A 553 22.59 6.25 18.18
N SER A 554 22.80 6.16 16.86
CA SER A 554 23.06 4.97 16.01
C SER A 554 22.34 3.63 16.23
N GLU A 555 21.40 3.47 17.16
CA GLU A 555 20.76 2.20 17.42
C GLU A 555 19.51 1.98 16.53
N LEU A 556 19.71 1.12 15.52
CA LEU A 556 18.70 0.29 14.85
C LEU A 556 17.75 0.98 13.85
N ARG A 557 18.34 1.42 12.73
CA ARG A 557 17.66 1.70 11.44
C ARG A 557 17.14 0.44 10.70
N THR A 558 16.89 -0.67 11.41
CA THR A 558 16.45 -1.95 10.83
C THR A 558 15.16 -2.53 11.45
N ASN A 559 14.57 -1.90 12.47
CA ASN A 559 13.34 -2.40 13.09
C ASN A 559 12.16 -1.44 12.91
N SER A 560 11.09 -1.93 12.27
CA SER A 560 9.77 -1.26 12.19
C SER A 560 9.27 -0.68 13.53
N LYS A 561 9.66 -1.28 14.66
CA LYS A 561 9.35 -0.77 16.01
C LYS A 561 10.02 0.57 16.33
N GLY A 562 11.25 0.80 15.86
CA GLY A 562 11.99 2.05 16.04
C GLY A 562 11.30 3.21 15.33
N THR A 563 10.96 3.00 14.05
CA THR A 563 10.20 3.98 13.25
C THR A 563 8.85 4.30 13.89
N LEU A 564 8.07 3.29 14.31
CA LEU A 564 6.80 3.53 14.99
C LEU A 564 6.97 4.33 16.29
N LYS A 565 8.02 4.06 17.08
CA LYS A 565 8.33 4.81 18.30
C LYS A 565 8.66 6.27 17.99
N THR A 566 9.38 6.55 16.90
CA THR A 566 9.64 7.91 16.46
C THR A 566 8.35 8.64 16.10
N PHE A 567 7.47 8.03 15.28
CA PHE A 567 6.24 8.68 14.85
C PHE A 567 5.21 8.86 15.96
N LEU A 568 5.04 7.84 16.80
CA LEU A 568 4.02 7.81 17.85
C LEU A 568 4.55 8.27 19.21
N GLY A 569 5.85 8.54 19.33
CA GLY A 569 6.50 9.03 20.55
C GLY A 569 6.36 10.53 20.75
N PHE A 570 6.00 11.30 19.72
CA PHE A 570 5.70 12.71 19.85
C PHE A 570 4.32 12.88 20.51
N ALA A 571 4.29 12.90 21.83
CA ALA A 571 3.19 13.49 22.59
C ALA A 571 3.38 15.00 22.62
N ASP A 572 2.39 15.76 22.16
CA ASP A 572 2.31 17.14 22.62
C ASP A 572 1.73 17.08 24.04
N SER A 573 2.57 17.32 25.04
CA SER A 573 2.15 17.39 26.45
C SER A 573 1.12 18.49 26.69
N ASN A 574 0.99 19.41 25.72
CA ASN A 574 0.02 20.52 25.67
C ASN A 574 -0.87 20.41 24.43
N ALA A 575 -1.40 19.21 24.11
CA ALA A 575 -2.48 19.12 23.14
C ALA A 575 -3.69 19.90 23.67
N ASP A 576 -3.79 21.18 23.31
CA ASP A 576 -4.94 22.02 23.64
C ASP A 576 -6.19 21.39 23.02
N LEU A 577 -6.95 20.66 23.84
CA LEU A 577 -8.33 20.27 23.56
C LEU A 577 -9.24 21.51 23.31
N ALA A 578 -8.72 22.72 23.56
CA ALA A 578 -9.42 23.98 23.32
C ALA A 578 -9.63 24.32 21.83
N ALA A 579 -8.79 23.82 20.91
CA ALA A 579 -8.93 24.12 19.49
C ALA A 579 -9.95 23.18 18.83
N SER A 580 -11.23 23.54 18.91
CA SER A 580 -12.33 22.81 18.26
C SER A 580 -13.08 23.70 17.26
N ARG A 581 -13.70 23.08 16.26
CA ARG A 581 -14.50 23.77 15.23
C ARG A 581 -15.85 23.09 15.05
N THR A 582 -16.92 23.86 15.06
CA THR A 582 -18.25 23.37 14.64
C THR A 582 -18.25 23.23 13.13
N ILE A 583 -18.58 22.04 12.64
CA ILE A 583 -18.59 21.72 11.21
C ILE A 583 -20.01 21.80 10.67
N GLY A 584 -20.18 22.38 9.47
CA GLY A 584 -21.52 22.64 8.92
C GLY A 584 -21.56 22.63 7.40
N SER A 585 -21.64 23.81 6.78
CA SER A 585 -22.07 24.00 5.40
C SER A 585 -21.21 23.31 4.34
N SER A 586 -19.90 23.13 4.58
CA SER A 586 -19.01 22.43 3.63
C SER A 586 -19.39 20.96 3.39
N PHE A 587 -20.07 20.32 4.35
CA PHE A 587 -20.53 18.93 4.31
C PHE A 587 -21.99 18.77 3.87
N ALA A 588 -22.69 19.88 3.54
CA ALA A 588 -24.08 19.82 3.14
C ALA A 588 -24.28 18.84 1.97
N ASN A 589 -25.31 17.98 2.09
CA ASN A 589 -25.72 16.97 1.12
C ASN A 589 -24.70 15.83 0.84
N LEU A 590 -23.52 15.80 1.48
CA LEU A 590 -22.56 14.70 1.28
C LEU A 590 -23.08 13.34 1.77
N HIS A 591 -24.00 13.34 2.75
CA HIS A 591 -24.64 12.14 3.26
C HIS A 591 -25.45 11.38 2.19
N GLU A 592 -25.92 12.07 1.14
CA GLU A 592 -26.63 11.45 0.01
C GLU A 592 -25.72 10.46 -0.73
N GLY A 593 -24.41 10.76 -0.80
CA GLY A 593 -23.41 9.90 -1.43
C GLY A 593 -23.03 8.65 -0.63
N ILE A 594 -23.43 8.54 0.65
CA ILE A 594 -23.11 7.39 1.52
C ILE A 594 -23.96 6.17 1.14
N THR A 595 -25.25 6.38 0.86
CA THR A 595 -26.19 5.30 0.58
C THR A 595 -25.85 4.62 -0.74
N GLY A 596 -25.73 3.28 -0.73
CA GLY A 596 -25.36 2.51 -1.91
C GLY A 596 -23.89 2.61 -2.35
N ARG A 597 -23.04 3.40 -1.68
CA ARG A 597 -21.62 3.55 -2.03
C ARG A 597 -20.87 2.22 -2.02
N VAL A 598 -20.35 1.78 -3.15
CA VAL A 598 -19.41 0.65 -3.22
C VAL A 598 -18.14 1.08 -3.95
N SER A 599 -17.03 0.40 -3.70
CA SER A 599 -15.78 0.70 -4.41
C SER A 599 -15.84 0.12 -5.82
N HIS A 600 -15.97 0.97 -6.83
CA HIS A 600 -15.93 0.54 -8.23
C HIS A 600 -14.50 0.50 -8.77
N ARG A 601 -14.25 -0.45 -9.68
CA ARG A 601 -12.96 -0.67 -10.35
C ARG A 601 -13.12 -0.85 -11.86
N ALA A 602 -14.30 -0.56 -12.40
CA ALA A 602 -14.57 -0.68 -13.82
C ALA A 602 -15.40 0.52 -14.24
N TRP A 603 -15.07 1.08 -15.39
CA TRP A 603 -15.71 2.28 -15.93
C TRP A 603 -16.17 2.02 -17.35
N ASP A 604 -17.23 2.72 -17.72
CA ASP A 604 -17.68 2.91 -19.09
C ASP A 604 -16.76 3.91 -19.81
N ASP A 605 -16.59 3.76 -21.13
CA ASP A 605 -15.78 4.63 -21.98
C ASP A 605 -16.38 6.05 -22.18
N ARG A 606 -17.56 6.32 -21.61
CA ARG A 606 -18.16 7.66 -21.64
C ARG A 606 -17.25 8.72 -20.99
N PRO A 607 -17.01 9.87 -21.65
CA PRO A 607 -16.24 10.96 -21.07
C PRO A 607 -16.94 11.55 -19.84
N VAL A 608 -16.14 12.12 -18.95
CA VAL A 608 -16.62 12.93 -17.83
C VAL A 608 -16.58 14.40 -18.22
N SER A 609 -17.60 15.19 -17.87
CA SER A 609 -17.60 16.62 -18.19
C SER A 609 -16.62 17.39 -17.28
N LEU A 610 -15.97 18.42 -17.83
CA LEU A 610 -15.05 19.27 -17.06
C LEU A 610 -15.74 19.93 -15.85
N ASP A 611 -17.00 20.33 -16.01
CA ASP A 611 -17.80 20.92 -14.93
C ASP A 611 -17.98 19.95 -13.75
N THR A 612 -18.20 18.67 -14.04
CA THR A 612 -18.27 17.62 -13.01
C THR A 612 -16.95 17.48 -12.25
N VAL A 613 -15.82 17.48 -12.96
CA VAL A 613 -14.48 17.43 -12.34
C VAL A 613 -14.24 18.66 -11.47
N GLN A 614 -14.63 19.84 -11.95
CA GLN A 614 -14.51 21.12 -11.24
C GLN A 614 -15.37 21.16 -9.96
N GLN A 615 -16.59 20.60 -9.99
CA GLN A 615 -17.44 20.46 -8.80
C GLN A 615 -16.82 19.56 -7.74
N VAL A 616 -16.26 18.41 -8.16
CA VAL A 616 -15.56 17.49 -7.25
C VAL A 616 -14.32 18.17 -6.63
N ALA A 617 -13.53 18.86 -7.44
CA ALA A 617 -12.35 19.60 -6.98
C ALA A 617 -12.70 20.69 -5.96
N ALA A 618 -13.74 21.48 -6.22
CA ALA A 618 -14.25 22.47 -5.29
C ALA A 618 -14.74 21.86 -3.97
N ARG A 619 -15.39 20.69 -4.02
CA ARG A 619 -15.81 20.01 -2.79
C ARG A 619 -14.63 19.57 -1.93
N ILE A 620 -13.60 18.97 -2.55
CA ILE A 620 -12.38 18.53 -1.84
C ILE A 620 -11.82 19.70 -1.01
N VAL A 621 -11.63 20.84 -1.65
CA VAL A 621 -11.03 22.03 -1.01
C VAL A 621 -11.95 22.63 0.06
N THR A 622 -13.24 22.76 -0.23
CA THR A 622 -14.22 23.35 0.69
C THR A 622 -14.33 22.53 1.99
N VAL A 623 -14.32 21.19 1.90
CA VAL A 623 -14.33 20.33 3.09
C VAL A 623 -13.03 20.46 3.88
N LEU A 624 -11.88 20.51 3.20
CA LEU A 624 -10.57 20.60 3.86
C LEU A 624 -10.37 21.92 4.60
N ALA A 625 -10.91 23.03 4.08
CA ALA A 625 -10.88 24.33 4.75
C ALA A 625 -11.49 24.27 6.17
N ASP A 626 -12.52 23.45 6.36
CA ASP A 626 -13.19 23.32 7.66
C ASP A 626 -12.45 22.37 8.63
N VAL A 627 -11.89 21.27 8.11
CA VAL A 627 -11.40 20.14 8.93
C VAL A 627 -9.88 20.04 9.05
N SER A 628 -9.12 20.69 8.18
CA SER A 628 -7.66 20.68 8.28
C SER A 628 -7.20 21.50 9.49
N SER A 629 -6.26 20.94 10.24
CA SER A 629 -5.73 21.58 11.44
C SER A 629 -4.83 22.77 11.09
N GLY A 630 -4.10 22.70 9.97
CA GLY A 630 -3.09 23.68 9.56
C GLY A 630 -1.97 23.92 10.58
N LEU A 631 -1.91 23.12 11.66
CA LEU A 631 -1.14 23.42 12.89
C LEU A 631 0.38 23.47 12.69
N PHE A 632 0.87 22.93 11.57
CA PHE A 632 2.30 22.92 11.23
C PHE A 632 2.61 23.63 9.92
N GLY A 633 1.65 24.35 9.34
CA GLY A 633 1.81 25.02 8.04
C GLY A 633 1.99 24.06 6.86
N VAL A 634 1.83 22.75 7.08
CA VAL A 634 1.89 21.73 6.04
C VAL A 634 0.50 21.50 5.50
N THR A 635 0.38 21.52 4.17
CA THR A 635 -0.87 21.27 3.46
C THR A 635 -0.75 20.02 2.60
N THR A 636 -1.88 19.38 2.37
CA THR A 636 -1.99 18.31 1.36
C THR A 636 -2.40 18.98 0.05
N ASP A 637 -1.59 18.79 -0.99
CA ASP A 637 -1.89 19.28 -2.34
C ASP A 637 -2.75 18.24 -3.07
N PHE A 638 -3.65 18.71 -3.92
CA PHE A 638 -4.49 17.85 -4.75
C PHE A 638 -4.33 18.19 -6.22
N SER A 639 -4.32 17.17 -7.05
CA SER A 639 -4.22 17.30 -8.50
C SER A 639 -5.21 16.39 -9.20
N ILE A 640 -5.60 16.75 -10.41
CA ILE A 640 -6.44 15.93 -11.28
C ILE A 640 -5.60 15.47 -12.47
N VAL A 641 -5.72 14.20 -12.83
CA VAL A 641 -5.26 13.63 -14.11
C VAL A 641 -6.50 13.20 -14.87
N GLY A 642 -6.81 13.88 -15.97
CA GLY A 642 -7.93 13.56 -16.85
C GLY A 642 -7.45 12.85 -18.10
N GLN A 643 -7.90 11.61 -18.30
CA GLN A 643 -7.64 10.83 -19.50
C GLN A 643 -8.76 10.92 -20.52
N ASN A 644 -10.02 10.99 -20.06
CA ASN A 644 -11.20 11.01 -20.91
C ASN A 644 -12.20 12.06 -20.41
N ILE A 645 -11.87 13.32 -20.68
CA ILE A 645 -12.72 14.47 -20.34
C ILE A 645 -13.31 15.05 -21.62
N GLU A 646 -14.60 15.38 -21.57
CA GLU A 646 -15.36 15.83 -22.74
C GLU A 646 -14.68 17.04 -23.42
N GLY A 647 -14.34 16.88 -24.70
CA GLY A 647 -13.75 17.93 -25.53
C GLY A 647 -12.30 18.30 -25.20
N LEU A 648 -11.60 17.51 -24.38
CA LEU A 648 -10.22 17.77 -23.97
C LEU A 648 -9.30 16.58 -24.25
N SER A 649 -8.08 16.88 -24.70
CA SER A 649 -7.00 15.88 -24.75
C SER A 649 -6.54 15.53 -23.33
N PRO A 650 -5.97 14.32 -23.12
CA PRO A 650 -5.43 13.93 -21.82
C PRO A 650 -4.50 14.99 -21.24
N ARG A 651 -4.71 15.36 -19.98
CA ARG A 651 -3.93 16.40 -19.29
C ARG A 651 -4.09 16.33 -17.78
N SER A 652 -3.24 17.07 -17.07
CA SER A 652 -3.31 17.21 -15.61
C SER A 652 -3.52 18.66 -15.17
N TRP A 653 -4.06 18.81 -13.96
CA TRP A 653 -4.34 20.07 -13.29
C TRP A 653 -3.93 20.02 -11.83
N ASN A 654 -3.50 21.15 -11.29
CA ASN A 654 -3.54 21.37 -9.85
C ASN A 654 -4.94 21.86 -9.44
N ILE A 655 -5.35 21.51 -8.23
CA ILE A 655 -6.53 22.08 -7.61
C ILE A 655 -6.08 23.29 -6.79
N GLY A 656 -6.51 24.48 -7.20
CA GLY A 656 -6.25 25.73 -6.51
C GLY A 656 -7.07 25.88 -5.21
N PRO A 657 -6.77 26.90 -4.38
CA PRO A 657 -7.40 27.11 -3.08
C PRO A 657 -8.92 27.39 -3.12
N GLY A 658 -9.50 27.76 -4.26
CA GLY A 658 -10.95 27.85 -4.45
C GLY A 658 -11.56 26.61 -5.12
N GLY A 659 -10.75 25.60 -5.42
CA GLY A 659 -11.15 24.43 -6.20
C GLY A 659 -10.90 24.55 -7.70
N GLU A 660 -10.48 25.71 -8.20
CA GLU A 660 -10.16 25.94 -9.62
C GLU A 660 -9.13 24.95 -10.15
N LEU A 661 -9.30 24.54 -11.41
CA LEU A 661 -8.37 23.62 -12.07
C LEU A 661 -7.33 24.40 -12.86
N ASP A 662 -6.13 24.51 -12.30
CA ASP A 662 -4.97 25.15 -12.92
C ASP A 662 -4.22 24.15 -13.82
N PRO A 663 -4.18 24.33 -15.15
CA PRO A 663 -3.55 23.37 -16.06
C PRO A 663 -2.05 23.24 -15.79
N LEU A 664 -1.56 22.00 -15.74
CA LEU A 664 -0.13 21.68 -15.61
C LEU A 664 0.47 21.31 -16.95
N THR A 665 0.18 20.11 -17.43
CA THR A 665 0.72 19.58 -18.68
C THR A 665 -0.33 18.83 -19.48
N THR A 666 -0.16 18.85 -20.80
CA THR A 666 -0.78 17.84 -21.67
C THR A 666 -0.02 16.53 -21.50
N LEU A 667 -0.73 15.40 -21.59
CA LEU A 667 -0.20 14.07 -21.35
C LEU A 667 -0.16 13.26 -22.64
N GLU A 668 0.72 12.26 -22.65
CA GLU A 668 0.76 11.20 -23.68
C GLU A 668 -0.51 10.32 -23.59
N GLU A 669 -0.72 9.45 -24.57
CA GLU A 669 -1.82 8.47 -24.50
C GLU A 669 -1.58 7.46 -23.36
N LYS A 670 -2.61 7.22 -22.53
CA LYS A 670 -2.60 6.30 -21.37
C LYS A 670 -1.55 6.61 -20.28
N PRO A 671 -1.54 7.83 -19.70
CA PRO A 671 -0.53 8.26 -18.73
C PRO A 671 -0.52 7.47 -17.42
N LEU A 672 -1.57 6.70 -17.11
CA LEU A 672 -1.70 6.01 -15.82
C LEU A 672 -1.10 4.60 -15.80
N SER A 673 -0.71 4.01 -16.93
CA SER A 673 -0.18 2.62 -16.99
C SER A 673 1.04 2.39 -16.10
N HIS A 674 1.82 3.44 -15.85
CA HIS A 674 3.00 3.42 -15.00
C HIS A 674 2.77 4.06 -13.62
N ALA A 675 1.59 4.63 -13.37
CA ALA A 675 1.31 5.42 -12.18
C ALA A 675 0.50 4.65 -11.11
N VAL A 676 -0.13 3.53 -11.46
CA VAL A 676 -1.00 2.77 -10.55
C VAL A 676 -0.65 1.29 -10.56
N ILE A 677 -0.80 0.63 -9.41
CA ILE A 677 -0.49 -0.79 -9.23
C ILE A 677 -1.60 -1.68 -9.78
N GLN A 678 -2.85 -1.29 -9.54
CA GLN A 678 -4.01 -2.02 -10.00
C GLN A 678 -4.28 -1.62 -11.46
N PRO A 679 -4.14 -2.53 -12.43
CA PRO A 679 -4.32 -2.21 -13.85
C PRO A 679 -5.72 -1.71 -14.15
N GLU A 680 -6.71 -2.10 -13.35
CA GLU A 680 -8.07 -1.62 -13.49
C GLU A 680 -8.11 -0.08 -13.43
N TYR A 681 -7.47 0.54 -12.43
CA TYR A 681 -7.49 2.00 -12.27
C TYR A 681 -6.81 2.77 -13.41
N VAL A 682 -6.04 2.10 -14.29
CA VAL A 682 -5.47 2.72 -15.50
C VAL A 682 -6.59 3.20 -16.44
N LEU A 683 -7.74 2.52 -16.44
CA LEU A 683 -8.87 2.82 -17.32
C LEU A 683 -9.79 3.93 -16.78
N ALA A 684 -9.51 4.46 -15.59
CA ALA A 684 -10.34 5.50 -15.01
C ALA A 684 -10.29 6.79 -15.87
N PRO A 685 -11.46 7.33 -16.30
CA PRO A 685 -11.53 8.58 -17.05
C PRO A 685 -10.84 9.75 -16.34
N VAL A 686 -10.95 9.80 -15.01
CA VAL A 686 -10.35 10.84 -14.17
C VAL A 686 -9.75 10.22 -12.91
N LEU A 687 -8.56 10.68 -12.53
CA LEU A 687 -7.90 10.35 -11.29
C LEU A 687 -7.64 11.63 -10.49
N ALA A 688 -8.14 11.73 -9.26
CA ALA A 688 -7.72 12.74 -8.31
C ALA A 688 -6.61 12.18 -7.42
N VAL A 689 -5.51 12.91 -7.26
CA VAL A 689 -4.32 12.47 -6.54
C VAL A 689 -4.05 13.44 -5.39
N ALA A 690 -3.92 12.90 -4.18
CA ALA A 690 -3.45 13.64 -3.01
C ALA A 690 -1.94 13.47 -2.86
N THR A 691 -1.23 14.58 -2.72
CA THR A 691 0.22 14.62 -2.53
C THR A 691 0.60 15.37 -1.26
N VAL A 692 1.69 14.94 -0.62
CA VAL A 692 2.27 15.62 0.54
C VAL A 692 3.61 16.23 0.15
N ARG A 693 3.83 17.47 0.58
CA ARG A 693 5.12 18.17 0.42
C ARG A 693 6.10 17.71 1.48
N MET A 694 6.96 16.79 1.10
CA MET A 694 7.84 16.10 2.03
C MET A 694 8.94 17.04 2.59
N ALA A 695 9.37 18.02 1.80
CA ALA A 695 10.27 19.09 2.27
C ALA A 695 9.63 19.93 3.39
N ASP A 696 8.35 20.26 3.28
CA ASP A 696 7.65 21.04 4.31
C ASP A 696 7.53 20.25 5.61
N ILE A 697 7.18 18.96 5.50
CA ILE A 697 7.21 18.02 6.63
C ILE A 697 8.58 18.00 7.31
N ALA A 698 9.65 17.83 6.53
CA ALA A 698 11.01 17.74 7.06
C ALA A 698 11.42 19.04 7.79
N ARG A 699 11.05 20.21 7.26
CA ARG A 699 11.27 21.51 7.91
C ARG A 699 10.55 21.64 9.25
N THR A 700 9.40 20.99 9.42
CA THR A 700 8.71 21.01 10.73
C THR A 700 9.48 20.23 11.80
N GLY A 701 10.27 19.22 11.39
CA GLY A 701 10.89 18.25 12.31
C GLY A 701 9.87 17.47 13.16
N LYS A 702 8.61 17.40 12.72
CA LYS A 702 7.50 16.79 13.48
C LYS A 702 6.81 15.74 12.62
N PRO A 703 7.05 14.44 12.87
CA PRO A 703 6.34 13.35 12.19
C PRO A 703 4.80 13.45 12.26
N ARG A 704 4.27 14.09 13.31
CA ARG A 704 2.83 14.37 13.44
C ARG A 704 2.26 15.17 12.27
N ALA A 705 3.00 16.13 11.72
CA ALA A 705 2.55 16.92 10.57
C ALA A 705 2.23 16.02 9.36
N TYR A 706 2.97 14.92 9.21
CA TYR A 706 2.74 13.97 8.13
C TYR A 706 1.51 13.10 8.39
N LEU A 707 1.29 12.69 9.64
CA LEU A 707 0.09 11.94 10.03
C LEU A 707 -1.19 12.77 9.82
N ASP A 708 -1.15 14.07 10.13
CA ASP A 708 -2.24 15.00 9.87
C ASP A 708 -2.48 15.17 8.35
N ALA A 709 -1.40 15.31 7.56
CA ALA A 709 -1.50 15.38 6.09
C ALA A 709 -2.11 14.11 5.49
N LEU A 710 -1.80 12.92 6.01
CA LEU A 710 -2.45 11.67 5.58
C LEU A 710 -3.96 11.67 5.91
N MET A 711 -4.35 12.15 7.10
CA MET A 711 -5.76 12.27 7.44
C MET A 711 -6.50 13.26 6.54
N ASP A 712 -5.84 14.36 6.18
CA ASP A 712 -6.37 15.35 5.24
C ASP A 712 -6.50 14.76 3.83
N ALA A 713 -5.50 14.03 3.33
CA ALA A 713 -5.59 13.30 2.07
C ALA A 713 -6.79 12.33 2.02
N GLY A 714 -6.97 11.53 3.08
CA GLY A 714 -8.12 10.63 3.21
C GLY A 714 -9.46 11.36 3.27
N THR A 715 -9.52 12.49 3.98
CA THR A 715 -10.72 13.30 4.13
C THR A 715 -11.13 13.99 2.83
N GLY A 716 -10.18 14.64 2.17
CA GLY A 716 -10.39 15.36 0.91
C GLY A 716 -10.87 14.42 -0.18
N LEU A 717 -10.12 13.34 -0.45
CA LEU A 717 -10.51 12.40 -1.52
C LEU A 717 -11.81 11.66 -1.20
N TYR A 718 -12.14 11.40 0.08
CA TYR A 718 -13.44 10.81 0.41
C TYR A 718 -14.60 11.79 0.21
N ALA A 719 -14.41 13.08 0.51
CA ALA A 719 -15.41 14.11 0.21
C ALA A 719 -15.64 14.22 -1.31
N GLY A 720 -14.57 14.18 -2.10
CA GLY A 720 -14.67 14.13 -3.56
C GLY A 720 -15.43 12.89 -4.06
N TRP A 721 -15.22 11.73 -3.41
CA TRP A 721 -15.98 10.51 -3.73
C TRP A 721 -17.48 10.66 -3.41
N LEU A 722 -17.83 11.17 -2.23
CA LEU A 722 -19.24 11.38 -1.87
C LEU A 722 -19.93 12.37 -2.81
N GLU A 723 -19.22 13.43 -3.23
CA GLU A 723 -19.72 14.40 -4.20
C GLU A 723 -19.94 13.77 -5.58
N MET A 724 -18.96 13.02 -6.10
CA MET A 724 -19.10 12.41 -7.42
C MET A 724 -20.28 11.41 -7.46
N ARG A 725 -20.52 10.70 -6.35
CA ARG A 725 -21.68 9.81 -6.19
C ARG A 725 -22.99 10.56 -6.27
N ARG A 726 -23.08 11.71 -5.58
CA ARG A 726 -24.25 12.59 -5.57
C ARG A 726 -24.63 13.06 -6.97
N ILE A 727 -23.64 13.24 -7.85
CA ILE A 727 -23.83 13.68 -9.24
C ILE A 727 -23.83 12.52 -10.25
N GLY A 728 -23.93 11.27 -9.79
CA GLY A 728 -24.17 10.09 -10.64
C GLY A 728 -22.93 9.38 -11.19
N LEU A 729 -21.72 9.73 -10.72
CA LEU A 729 -20.49 9.01 -11.01
C LEU A 729 -20.22 7.92 -9.96
N GLU A 730 -19.28 7.04 -10.29
CA GLU A 730 -18.80 5.97 -9.43
C GLU A 730 -17.27 5.93 -9.40
N GLY A 731 -16.74 5.22 -8.41
CA GLY A 731 -15.30 4.98 -8.35
C GLY A 731 -14.83 4.46 -7.00
N GLY A 732 -13.58 4.73 -6.67
CA GLY A 732 -12.96 4.19 -5.48
C GLY A 732 -11.64 4.86 -5.12
N VAL A 733 -11.46 5.05 -3.81
CA VAL A 733 -10.19 5.49 -3.23
C VAL A 733 -9.24 4.31 -3.10
N PHE A 734 -7.98 4.51 -3.45
CA PHE A 734 -6.93 3.49 -3.35
C PHE A 734 -5.57 4.11 -3.00
N ALA A 735 -4.71 3.33 -2.34
CA ALA A 735 -3.36 3.73 -1.95
C ALA A 735 -2.27 3.20 -2.90
N GLY A 736 -2.65 2.37 -3.88
CA GLY A 736 -1.73 1.77 -4.86
C GLY A 736 -1.32 2.72 -5.99
N ILE A 737 -1.04 3.98 -5.65
CA ILE A 737 -0.45 4.95 -6.56
C ILE A 737 1.07 4.89 -6.42
N LEU A 738 1.78 4.80 -7.54
CA LEU A 738 3.22 4.59 -7.58
C LEU A 738 3.95 5.92 -7.35
N PRO A 739 4.84 5.99 -6.35
CA PRO A 739 5.65 7.17 -6.10
C PRO A 739 6.94 7.13 -6.93
N ASP A 740 6.93 6.56 -8.14
CA ASP A 740 8.07 6.64 -9.06
C ASP A 740 7.99 7.92 -9.90
N LYS A 741 8.98 8.19 -10.76
CA LYS A 741 9.02 9.41 -11.61
C LYS A 741 7.80 9.57 -12.53
N SER A 742 6.96 8.56 -12.75
CA SER A 742 5.77 8.69 -13.60
C SER A 742 4.79 9.71 -13.02
N VAL A 743 4.44 9.62 -11.74
CA VAL A 743 3.46 10.53 -11.10
C VAL A 743 3.99 11.96 -11.00
N PRO A 744 5.22 12.25 -10.57
CA PRO A 744 5.79 13.59 -10.62
C PRO A 744 5.84 14.18 -12.03
N LYS A 745 6.05 13.37 -13.10
CA LYS A 745 5.87 13.85 -14.48
C LYS A 745 4.43 14.29 -14.75
N LEU A 746 3.44 13.51 -14.29
CA LEU A 746 2.01 13.88 -14.39
C LEU A 746 1.71 15.18 -13.63
N LEU A 747 2.39 15.40 -12.50
CA LEU A 747 2.08 16.48 -11.55
C LEU A 747 3.07 17.66 -11.58
N GLN A 748 3.99 17.68 -12.55
CA GLN A 748 5.09 18.65 -12.69
C GLN A 748 5.87 18.89 -11.37
N GLY A 749 6.20 17.83 -10.66
CA GLY A 749 6.92 17.89 -9.38
C GLY A 749 8.16 17.02 -9.35
N THR A 750 8.83 17.02 -8.20
CA THR A 750 9.82 15.98 -7.84
C THR A 750 9.21 15.06 -6.78
N LEU A 751 9.79 13.88 -6.58
CA LEU A 751 9.35 12.96 -5.52
C LEU A 751 9.48 13.55 -4.11
N TRP A 752 10.31 14.57 -3.97
CA TRP A 752 10.54 15.31 -2.73
C TRP A 752 9.58 16.47 -2.53
N ASP A 753 9.20 17.12 -3.62
CA ASP A 753 8.23 18.21 -3.57
C ASP A 753 6.80 17.68 -3.46
N ARG A 754 6.44 16.59 -4.16
CA ARG A 754 5.07 16.08 -4.19
C ARG A 754 5.04 14.56 -4.16
N ARG A 755 4.94 13.99 -2.95
CA ARG A 755 4.83 12.53 -2.76
C ARG A 755 3.35 12.10 -2.83
N PRO A 756 2.94 11.26 -3.78
CA PRO A 756 1.55 10.78 -3.85
C PRO A 756 1.26 9.83 -2.68
N VAL A 757 0.23 10.15 -1.91
CA VAL A 757 -0.14 9.38 -0.72
C VAL A 757 -1.42 8.57 -0.90
N LEU A 758 -2.34 9.04 -1.75
CA LEU A 758 -3.65 8.45 -1.98
C LEU A 758 -4.22 8.94 -3.32
N ALA A 759 -5.06 8.13 -3.96
CA ALA A 759 -5.76 8.53 -5.17
C ALA A 759 -7.23 8.09 -5.16
N LEU A 760 -8.04 8.78 -5.97
CA LEU A 760 -9.46 8.53 -6.21
C LEU A 760 -9.66 8.38 -7.72
N ALA A 761 -10.02 7.18 -8.16
CA ALA A 761 -10.44 6.92 -9.53
C ALA A 761 -11.94 7.22 -9.69
N MET A 762 -12.31 7.84 -10.82
CA MET A 762 -13.66 8.36 -11.05
C MET A 762 -14.08 8.14 -12.51
N GLY A 763 -15.34 7.76 -12.70
CA GLY A 763 -15.94 7.68 -14.03
C GLY A 763 -17.38 7.20 -13.99
N HIS A 764 -17.97 6.99 -15.16
CA HIS A 764 -19.29 6.39 -15.26
C HIS A 764 -19.20 4.89 -14.95
N PRO A 765 -20.15 4.31 -14.19
CA PRO A 765 -20.15 2.87 -13.97
C PRO A 765 -20.35 2.11 -15.27
N LEU A 766 -19.61 1.01 -15.42
CA LEU A 766 -19.84 0.02 -16.49
C LEU A 766 -21.26 -0.54 -16.35
N LYS A 767 -22.10 -0.42 -17.40
CA LYS A 767 -23.44 -1.03 -17.43
C LYS A 767 -23.31 -2.50 -17.79
N ASP A 768 -23.76 -3.41 -16.92
CA ASP A 768 -24.01 -4.86 -17.14
C ASP A 768 -23.51 -5.48 -18.47
N GLN A 769 -22.21 -5.38 -18.75
CA GLN A 769 -21.53 -6.09 -19.83
C GLN A 769 -20.27 -6.74 -19.26
N PRO A 770 -19.95 -7.98 -19.67
CA PRO A 770 -18.68 -8.60 -19.32
C PRO A 770 -17.52 -7.73 -19.83
N LEU A 771 -16.50 -7.58 -19.00
CA LEU A 771 -15.27 -6.83 -19.28
C LEU A 771 -14.55 -7.41 -20.50
N ASP A 772 -14.70 -6.80 -21.68
CA ASP A 772 -13.71 -6.89 -22.74
C ASP A 772 -12.60 -5.91 -22.40
N VAL A 773 -11.53 -6.40 -21.76
CA VAL A 773 -10.36 -5.58 -21.46
C VAL A 773 -9.43 -5.60 -22.68
N PRO A 774 -8.94 -4.45 -23.18
CA PRO A 774 -7.94 -4.43 -24.24
C PRO A 774 -6.63 -5.07 -23.75
N GLU A 775 -5.95 -5.83 -24.62
CA GLU A 775 -4.59 -6.32 -24.38
C GLU A 775 -3.68 -5.16 -23.98
N VAL A 776 -3.19 -5.16 -22.73
CA VAL A 776 -2.12 -4.28 -22.28
C VAL A 776 -0.81 -4.90 -22.74
N HIS A 777 -0.18 -4.30 -23.76
CA HIS A 777 1.17 -4.65 -24.24
C HIS A 777 2.26 -4.08 -23.34
#